data_AF-A0AAD9P4T1-F1
#
_entry.id   AF-A0AAD9P4T1-F1
#
_cell.length_a   1.000
_cell.length_b   1.000
_cell.length_c   1.000
_cell.angle_alpha   90.00
_cell.angle_beta   90.00
_cell.angle_gamma   90.00
#
_symmetry.space_group_name_H-M   'P 1'
#
loop_
_entity.id
_entity.type
_entity.pdbx_description
1 polymer ?
#
loop_
_entity_poly.entity_id
_entity_poly.type
_entity_poly.pdbx_seq_one_letter_code
_entity_poly.pdbx_strand_id
1 'polypeptide(L)'
;MLPSGCHTPNVHKYAKNALARAVNLLRELGDEAYSPAAHLARTGSGQNRKDVCPEKYLGTSADYPWFEKGRVLTNCTNAPPFPSVISILLNGFDYVDDSQIVLVLREIYATYPRLTVQLAVAKKVVIPEEVKLDIHQHILGKNSASNDVWNGLVEKATTDYVLVGRRIERFQWYALLERLVRVVSELGVDAVGGALRTPDGHWSMGCQQTRLRNYTLTYRDGYHMSSNSCAYCDYISSPFVSRTSTLRVVKFKMASPETVFRDYFLRLHRDRKSIMSCPDAMFYVLANNETALSLHKQWIPLIQTYVLNEVNLADNRKMSFSCTEAKSSCVSKAGVIQPVCCVKVLAKAVIDVMDICTNLGVFCHLDGGTQLGAIKFNGILPWEADADLSYVVRQNVSFWDHREQFTKLGYALELMSPGNKCRRFDPNNKHCNHFLVAVPGWRFELWGASPKDITDFQDKHHLQATKVYFGGRWLNANISPGLTSRNRYGYEVLRHAEHWRTLRGKSSWMVYKPASFLKCPRPELATVVELTAWDSSVMRLMAKKALKHTLDILEESHIETPHNLLHIMRKPSTETQKPVPIDVCPEKLVTTNPDYSWFTNRPVLTDCTNARPFQTVLSILLNGFDYTNENQIILILRDISVAYPRLTVHLAVPEKIIIPVVLKLTILQHIFRKKQAANDVWNGLVGMATTDYVLVGRRIERFQWYALLERLVRVVSELGVDAVGGALRTPDGHWSMGCQQTRLRNYTLTYRDGYHVSSNSCAYCDYISSPFVSRTSTLRVVKFKMASPETVFHDYFLRLKRERKSVMSCPDAMFYGFANKETALSLHKQWIPLIQTYVLNEVNLANNRKMSFSCTEAMSSCLSKAGVIQPVCCINILTNAVVDILDICTNLHIFCHLDTGTLVGAIKFHGILPWEVDAALSYVVPQNTSFWDHREQFTKLGYELKIMNDDCRRFDPNNKICNDLLVAVPGWTIEMWGSTPKDITRFPRRHHLQATKLFFGGRWLTVNISPGLTSRNRYGYEVLRHAEHWRTLRGNDSWAVYKPASFLKCPRPGQHYCLDQYTADGNLGFMDG
;
A
#
# COMPACT_ATOMS: atom_id res chain seq x y z
N MET A 1 10.28 -65.00 12.78
CA MET A 1 8.97 -65.09 13.46
C MET A 1 8.37 -63.69 13.54
N LEU A 2 7.39 -63.40 12.68
CA LEU A 2 6.50 -62.24 12.76
C LEU A 2 5.20 -62.69 13.44
N PRO A 3 4.49 -61.80 14.14
CA PRO A 3 3.04 -61.79 14.12
C PRO A 3 2.54 -60.67 13.19
N SER A 4 1.84 -61.11 12.16
CA SER A 4 0.91 -60.42 11.27
C SER A 4 -0.34 -59.94 12.02
N GLY A 5 -0.96 -58.82 11.59
CA GLY A 5 -2.33 -58.47 11.98
C GLY A 5 -2.77 -57.05 11.66
N CYS A 6 -3.49 -56.90 10.54
CA CYS A 6 -4.12 -55.68 10.01
C CYS A 6 -5.23 -55.09 10.89
N HIS A 7 -5.42 -53.76 10.87
CA HIS A 7 -6.48 -53.11 10.07
C HIS A 7 -6.57 -51.61 10.37
N THR A 8 -6.32 -50.79 9.35
CA THR A 8 -6.85 -49.43 9.24
C THR A 8 -8.19 -49.46 8.52
N PRO A 9 -9.31 -49.17 9.20
CA PRO A 9 -10.43 -48.51 8.57
C PRO A 9 -10.46 -47.05 9.02
N ASN A 10 -10.96 -46.18 8.13
CA ASN A 10 -11.50 -44.85 8.45
C ASN A 10 -10.67 -43.59 8.18
N VAL A 11 -9.71 -43.59 7.25
CA VAL A 11 -9.27 -42.31 6.63
C VAL A 11 -10.44 -41.64 5.90
N HIS A 12 -11.33 -42.43 5.27
CA HIS A 12 -12.53 -41.90 4.62
C HIS A 12 -13.58 -41.38 5.63
N LYS A 13 -13.77 -42.02 6.78
CA LYS A 13 -14.68 -41.53 7.83
C LYS A 13 -14.12 -40.27 8.52
N TYR A 14 -12.80 -40.16 8.68
CA TYR A 14 -12.17 -38.94 9.19
C TYR A 14 -12.25 -37.79 8.20
N ALA A 15 -12.03 -38.03 6.91
CA ALA A 15 -12.20 -37.02 5.86
C ALA A 15 -13.68 -36.61 5.72
N LYS A 16 -14.63 -37.55 5.77
CA LYS A 16 -16.06 -37.27 5.71
C LYS A 16 -16.58 -36.58 6.97
N ASN A 17 -16.03 -36.90 8.15
CA ASN A 17 -16.34 -36.19 9.40
C ASN A 17 -15.64 -34.83 9.48
N ALA A 18 -14.45 -34.66 8.91
CA ALA A 18 -13.79 -33.36 8.80
C ALA A 18 -14.49 -32.47 7.76
N LEU A 19 -14.98 -33.04 6.67
CA LEU A 19 -15.81 -32.37 5.66
C LEU A 19 -17.19 -32.04 6.22
N ALA A 20 -17.83 -32.95 6.96
CA ALA A 20 -19.11 -32.69 7.62
C ALA A 20 -18.97 -31.67 8.76
N ARG A 21 -17.86 -31.68 9.51
CA ARG A 21 -17.53 -30.62 10.48
C ARG A 21 -17.21 -29.31 9.78
N ALA A 22 -16.50 -29.31 8.65
CA ALA A 22 -16.24 -28.12 7.87
C ALA A 22 -17.53 -27.57 7.25
N VAL A 23 -18.45 -28.43 6.77
CA VAL A 23 -19.77 -28.06 6.24
C VAL A 23 -20.69 -27.57 7.34
N ASN A 24 -20.69 -28.17 8.53
CA ASN A 24 -21.45 -27.67 9.69
C ASN A 24 -20.85 -26.37 10.22
N LEU A 25 -19.52 -26.23 10.27
CA LEU A 25 -18.84 -24.97 10.58
C LEU A 25 -19.13 -23.93 9.48
N LEU A 26 -19.25 -24.30 8.21
CA LEU A 26 -19.66 -23.42 7.10
C LEU A 26 -21.14 -23.06 7.13
N ARG A 27 -22.00 -23.90 7.75
CA ARG A 27 -23.42 -23.62 8.01
C ARG A 27 -23.58 -22.67 9.19
N GLU A 28 -22.83 -22.90 10.28
CA GLU A 28 -22.71 -22.00 11.43
C GLU A 28 -22.07 -20.64 11.03
N LEU A 29 -21.07 -20.63 10.14
CA LEU A 29 -20.48 -19.42 9.55
C LEU A 29 -21.27 -18.87 8.34
N GLY A 30 -22.30 -19.60 7.89
CA GLY A 30 -23.25 -19.22 6.85
C GLY A 30 -24.39 -18.39 7.43
N ASP A 31 -24.79 -18.69 8.67
CA ASP A 31 -25.77 -17.93 9.44
C ASP A 31 -25.19 -16.64 10.07
N GLU A 32 -23.86 -16.44 10.02
CA GLU A 32 -23.16 -15.22 10.45
C GLU A 32 -22.57 -14.39 9.29
N ALA A 33 -23.11 -14.52 8.07
CA ALA A 33 -22.96 -13.44 7.11
C ALA A 33 -23.77 -12.25 7.62
N TYR A 34 -23.09 -11.13 7.93
CA TYR A 34 -23.71 -9.86 8.35
C TYR A 34 -24.64 -9.35 7.23
N SER A 35 -25.85 -9.90 7.23
CA SER A 35 -26.98 -9.44 6.45
C SER A 35 -27.64 -8.34 7.29
N PRO A 36 -27.77 -7.11 6.78
CA PRO A 36 -28.59 -6.09 7.42
C PRO A 36 -30.03 -6.59 7.67
N ALA A 37 -30.49 -7.63 6.94
CA ALA A 37 -31.80 -8.24 7.14
C ALA A 37 -31.88 -9.16 8.37
N ALA A 38 -30.77 -9.76 8.84
CA ALA A 38 -30.78 -10.62 10.02
C ALA A 38 -30.87 -9.82 11.33
N HIS A 39 -30.41 -8.56 11.34
CA HIS A 39 -30.57 -7.69 12.51
C HIS A 39 -31.99 -7.11 12.62
N LEU A 40 -32.72 -6.99 11.50
CA LEU A 40 -34.15 -6.67 11.46
C LEU A 40 -35.04 -7.82 11.97
N ALA A 41 -34.53 -9.05 12.06
CA ALA A 41 -35.28 -10.22 12.52
C ALA A 41 -35.09 -10.53 14.02
N ARG A 42 -34.12 -9.91 14.73
CA ARG A 42 -33.93 -10.07 16.20
C ARG A 42 -34.71 -9.06 17.04
N THR A 43 -35.58 -8.25 16.43
CA THR A 43 -36.55 -7.38 17.11
C THR A 43 -37.98 -7.91 16.94
N GLY A 44 -38.16 -9.23 17.06
CA GLY A 44 -39.47 -9.82 17.31
C GLY A 44 -39.68 -9.98 18.82
N SER A 45 -40.70 -9.30 19.36
CA SER A 45 -41.28 -9.40 20.73
C SER A 45 -40.87 -8.39 21.81
N GLY A 46 -40.54 -7.15 21.44
CA GLY A 46 -40.62 -6.00 22.35
C GLY A 46 -41.34 -4.84 21.67
N GLN A 47 -42.51 -4.43 22.19
CA GLN A 47 -43.24 -3.28 21.67
C GLN A 47 -42.38 -2.00 21.65
N ASN A 48 -41.89 -1.62 20.47
CA ASN A 48 -41.94 -0.29 19.87
C ASN A 48 -41.51 0.96 20.68
N ARG A 49 -40.45 0.96 21.50
CA ARG A 49 -39.85 2.24 21.97
C ARG A 49 -38.71 2.67 21.06
N LYS A 50 -38.81 3.85 20.44
CA LYS A 50 -37.74 4.49 19.64
C LYS A 50 -37.09 5.60 20.47
N ASP A 51 -35.82 5.92 20.21
CA ASP A 51 -35.17 7.04 20.90
C ASP A 51 -35.49 8.39 20.25
N VAL A 52 -35.69 8.40 18.93
CA VAL A 52 -36.04 9.58 18.14
C VAL A 52 -37.00 9.18 17.03
N CYS A 53 -37.88 10.10 16.62
CA CYS A 53 -38.79 9.82 15.52
C CYS A 53 -38.05 9.62 14.17
N PRO A 54 -38.59 8.78 13.28
CA PRO A 54 -37.96 8.52 11.99
C PRO A 54 -38.10 9.73 11.06
N GLU A 55 -37.20 9.83 10.08
CA GLU A 55 -37.29 10.83 9.02
C GLU A 55 -37.94 10.22 7.76
N LYS A 56 -38.64 11.06 7.01
CA LYS A 56 -39.19 10.74 5.69
C LYS A 56 -38.39 11.48 4.63
N TYR A 57 -37.93 10.75 3.62
CA TYR A 57 -37.36 11.32 2.41
C TYR A 57 -38.48 11.87 1.51
N LEU A 58 -38.37 13.13 1.09
CA LEU A 58 -39.41 13.82 0.31
C LEU A 58 -39.26 13.66 -1.21
N GLY A 59 -38.18 13.03 -1.68
CA GLY A 59 -37.92 12.79 -3.10
C GLY A 59 -36.72 13.59 -3.64
N THR A 60 -36.30 13.27 -4.86
CA THR A 60 -35.06 13.75 -5.49
C THR A 60 -35.11 15.19 -5.97
N SER A 61 -36.30 15.78 -6.06
CA SER A 61 -36.54 17.19 -6.44
C SER A 61 -36.95 18.08 -5.27
N ALA A 62 -37.06 17.53 -4.06
CA ALA A 62 -37.50 18.28 -2.88
C ALA A 62 -36.47 19.36 -2.51
N ASP A 63 -36.93 20.61 -2.37
CA ASP A 63 -36.10 21.79 -2.08
C ASP A 63 -35.02 22.08 -3.15
N TYR A 64 -35.24 21.63 -4.40
CA TYR A 64 -34.45 22.07 -5.56
C TYR A 64 -34.43 23.61 -5.65
N PRO A 65 -33.29 24.27 -5.94
CA PRO A 65 -31.97 23.69 -6.26
C PRO A 65 -31.03 23.44 -5.08
N TRP A 66 -31.48 23.64 -3.83
CA TRP A 66 -30.59 23.67 -2.67
C TRP A 66 -30.39 22.32 -1.99
N PHE A 67 -31.46 21.53 -1.97
CA PHE A 67 -31.52 20.23 -1.31
C PHE A 67 -31.12 20.30 0.17
N GLU A 68 -31.54 21.35 0.88
CA GLU A 68 -31.34 21.50 2.32
C GLU A 68 -32.48 20.85 3.12
N LYS A 69 -33.69 20.84 2.55
CA LYS A 69 -34.93 20.38 3.20
C LYS A 69 -35.53 19.12 2.56
N GLY A 70 -34.70 18.24 1.99
CA GLY A 70 -35.17 17.01 1.34
C GLY A 70 -35.70 15.92 2.29
N ARG A 71 -35.60 16.14 3.61
CA ARG A 71 -36.01 15.18 4.66
C ARG A 71 -36.72 15.91 5.79
N VAL A 72 -37.75 15.28 6.33
CA VAL A 72 -38.52 15.81 7.47
C VAL A 72 -38.70 14.73 8.52
N LEU A 73 -38.65 15.10 9.80
CA LEU A 73 -39.04 14.20 10.87
C LEU A 73 -40.53 13.91 10.78
N THR A 74 -40.91 12.65 10.98
CA THR A 74 -42.30 12.23 11.08
C THR A 74 -42.74 12.30 12.53
N ASN A 75 -43.98 12.70 12.79
CA ASN A 75 -44.52 12.67 14.14
C ASN A 75 -44.67 11.22 14.61
N CYS A 76 -44.23 10.93 15.83
CA CYS A 76 -44.35 9.61 16.44
C CYS A 76 -44.64 9.76 17.94
N THR A 77 -45.47 8.87 18.50
CA THR A 77 -45.84 8.88 19.93
C THR A 77 -44.96 7.98 20.79
N ASN A 78 -44.11 7.18 20.14
CA ASN A 78 -43.34 6.13 20.78
C ASN A 78 -41.86 6.48 21.00
N ALA A 79 -41.52 7.78 20.84
CA ALA A 79 -40.23 8.33 21.21
C ALA A 79 -40.39 9.32 22.38
N PRO A 80 -39.48 9.31 23.37
CA PRO A 80 -39.49 10.27 24.46
C PRO A 80 -39.17 11.70 23.95
N PRO A 81 -39.49 12.75 24.74
CA PRO A 81 -39.11 14.11 24.39
C PRO A 81 -37.60 14.23 24.20
N PHE A 82 -37.15 14.82 23.09
CA PHE A 82 -35.73 14.88 22.72
C PHE A 82 -34.79 15.43 23.84
N PRO A 83 -35.18 16.42 24.66
CA PRO A 83 -34.38 16.86 25.82
C PRO A 83 -34.06 15.79 26.87
N SER A 84 -34.89 14.76 26.98
CA SER A 84 -34.63 13.62 27.88
C SER A 84 -33.69 12.57 27.27
N VAL A 85 -33.41 12.67 25.97
CA VAL A 85 -32.63 11.68 25.21
C VAL A 85 -31.16 12.06 25.15
N ILE A 86 -30.86 13.35 24.98
CA ILE A 86 -29.49 13.82 24.75
C ILE A 86 -29.16 15.09 25.55
N SER A 87 -27.92 15.16 26.05
CA SER A 87 -27.32 16.41 26.57
C SER A 87 -26.05 16.79 25.81
N ILE A 88 -25.64 18.05 25.89
CA ILE A 88 -24.43 18.54 25.23
C ILE A 88 -23.32 18.75 26.27
N LEU A 89 -22.12 18.24 25.98
CA LEU A 89 -20.92 18.48 26.78
C LEU A 89 -20.01 19.47 26.06
N LEU A 90 -19.70 20.60 26.71
CA LEU A 90 -18.81 21.64 26.18
C LEU A 90 -17.60 21.82 27.08
N ASN A 91 -16.42 21.83 26.47
CA ASN A 91 -15.17 22.16 27.14
C ASN A 91 -14.84 23.64 26.92
N GLY A 92 -15.17 24.49 27.88
CA GLY A 92 -14.88 25.93 27.88
C GLY A 92 -13.39 26.26 27.74
N PHE A 93 -12.49 25.32 28.04
CA PHE A 93 -11.04 25.47 27.86
C PHE A 93 -10.59 25.43 26.39
N ASP A 94 -11.43 24.93 25.47
CA ASP A 94 -11.14 24.92 24.03
C ASP A 94 -11.34 26.30 23.38
N TYR A 95 -11.97 27.25 24.09
CA TYR A 95 -12.41 28.53 23.56
C TYR A 95 -11.41 29.65 23.84
N VAL A 96 -11.36 30.63 22.93
CA VAL A 96 -10.47 31.80 23.05
C VAL A 96 -10.87 32.66 24.25
N ASP A 97 -12.17 32.89 24.42
CA ASP A 97 -12.73 33.69 25.52
C ASP A 97 -14.20 33.35 25.80
N ASP A 98 -14.75 34.00 26.83
CA ASP A 98 -16.12 33.85 27.29
C ASP A 98 -17.16 34.25 26.23
N SER A 99 -16.82 35.18 25.31
CA SER A 99 -17.75 35.65 24.28
C SER A 99 -18.02 34.57 23.23
N GLN A 100 -17.02 33.76 22.90
CA GLN A 100 -17.19 32.62 22.01
C GLN A 100 -18.07 31.55 22.65
N ILE A 101 -17.93 31.29 23.95
CA ILE A 101 -18.78 30.35 24.70
C ILE A 101 -20.24 30.82 24.64
N VAL A 102 -20.49 32.11 24.93
CA VAL A 102 -21.83 32.70 24.89
C VAL A 102 -22.44 32.63 23.49
N LEU A 103 -21.65 32.85 22.44
CA LEU A 103 -22.11 32.72 21.06
C LEU A 103 -22.60 31.29 20.77
N VAL A 104 -21.80 30.27 21.13
CA VAL A 104 -22.19 28.86 20.94
C VAL A 104 -23.45 28.52 21.72
N LEU A 105 -23.58 28.98 22.96
CA LEU A 105 -24.78 28.74 23.78
C LEU A 105 -26.03 29.41 23.18
N ARG A 106 -25.92 30.65 22.67
CA ARG A 106 -27.01 31.33 21.95
C ARG A 106 -27.45 30.53 20.72
N GLU A 107 -26.51 30.00 19.97
CA GLU A 107 -26.80 29.23 18.76
C GLU A 107 -27.37 27.83 19.06
N ILE A 108 -26.93 27.18 20.15
CA ILE A 108 -27.55 25.97 20.69
C ILE A 108 -28.99 26.28 21.09
N TYR A 109 -29.24 27.37 21.81
CA TYR A 109 -30.59 27.77 22.20
C TYR A 109 -31.50 28.00 20.99
N ALA A 110 -30.99 28.68 19.97
CA ALA A 110 -31.73 28.93 18.73
C ALA A 110 -32.10 27.65 17.97
N THR A 111 -31.27 26.60 18.06
CA THR A 111 -31.49 25.33 17.34
C THR A 111 -32.25 24.31 18.18
N TYR A 112 -31.92 24.21 19.47
CA TYR A 112 -32.40 23.22 20.42
C TYR A 112 -32.66 23.86 21.80
N PRO A 113 -33.77 24.62 21.95
CA PRO A 113 -33.99 25.53 23.08
C PRO A 113 -34.16 24.85 24.45
N ARG A 114 -34.31 23.53 24.49
CA ARG A 114 -34.64 22.77 25.70
C ARG A 114 -33.56 21.77 26.13
N LEU A 115 -32.43 21.70 25.43
CA LEU A 115 -31.37 20.74 25.79
C LEU A 115 -30.59 21.22 27.02
N THR A 116 -30.18 20.25 27.84
CA THR A 116 -29.23 20.48 28.93
C THR A 116 -27.81 20.57 28.39
N VAL A 117 -27.06 21.58 28.84
CA VAL A 117 -25.65 21.78 28.51
C VAL A 117 -24.80 21.66 29.78
N GLN A 118 -23.85 20.72 29.77
CA GLN A 118 -22.81 20.60 30.79
C GLN A 118 -21.57 21.35 30.28
N LEU A 119 -21.19 22.44 30.94
CA LEU A 119 -20.13 23.34 30.49
C LEU A 119 -19.00 23.38 31.53
N ALA A 120 -17.79 22.96 31.15
CA ALA A 120 -16.61 23.07 32.01
C ALA A 120 -15.88 24.39 31.74
N VAL A 121 -15.58 25.18 32.76
CA VAL A 121 -14.95 26.52 32.63
C VAL A 121 -13.93 26.78 33.73
N ALA A 122 -12.95 27.64 33.48
CA ALA A 122 -11.95 28.04 34.48
C ALA A 122 -12.52 29.02 35.54
N LYS A 123 -13.58 29.73 35.18
CA LYS A 123 -14.28 30.73 36.01
C LYS A 123 -15.74 30.77 35.56
N LYS A 124 -16.63 31.29 36.42
CA LYS A 124 -18.04 31.45 36.07
C LYS A 124 -18.18 32.39 34.87
N VAL A 125 -18.84 31.92 33.81
CA VAL A 125 -19.16 32.70 32.61
C VAL A 125 -20.51 33.39 32.83
N VAL A 126 -20.57 34.69 32.52
CA VAL A 126 -21.81 35.45 32.57
C VAL A 126 -22.66 35.07 31.36
N ILE A 127 -23.76 34.37 31.61
CA ILE A 127 -24.71 33.97 30.57
C ILE A 127 -25.79 35.03 30.44
N PRO A 128 -26.02 35.59 29.24
CA PRO A 128 -27.09 36.57 29.04
C PRO A 128 -28.49 36.00 29.31
N GLU A 129 -29.40 36.83 29.84
CA GLU A 129 -30.77 36.40 30.22
C GLU A 129 -31.60 35.86 29.04
N GLU A 130 -31.28 36.26 27.81
CA GLU A 130 -31.95 35.76 26.61
C GLU A 130 -31.64 34.29 26.29
N VAL A 131 -30.56 33.72 26.87
CA VAL A 131 -30.16 32.32 26.68
C VAL A 131 -30.86 31.45 27.73
N LYS A 132 -32.07 30.98 27.43
CA LYS A 132 -32.91 30.16 28.33
C LYS A 132 -32.64 28.66 28.25
N LEU A 133 -31.36 28.28 28.14
CA LEU A 133 -30.95 26.87 28.19
C LEU A 133 -30.75 26.41 29.64
N ASP A 134 -30.94 25.11 29.88
CA ASP A 134 -30.54 24.46 31.12
C ASP A 134 -29.02 24.25 31.13
N ILE A 135 -28.27 25.24 31.63
CA ILE A 135 -26.80 25.27 31.61
C ILE A 135 -26.23 25.01 33.01
N HIS A 136 -25.45 23.94 33.13
CA HIS A 136 -24.72 23.59 34.35
C HIS A 136 -23.24 23.90 34.15
N GLN A 137 -22.76 24.95 34.82
CA GLN A 137 -21.35 25.35 34.78
C GLN A 137 -20.53 24.62 35.85
N HIS A 138 -19.48 23.92 35.43
CA HIS A 138 -18.53 23.22 36.30
C HIS A 138 -17.21 23.98 36.32
N ILE A 139 -16.89 24.60 37.45
CA ILE A 139 -15.66 25.39 37.61
C ILE A 139 -14.51 24.44 37.91
N LEU A 140 -13.50 24.44 37.04
CA LEU A 140 -12.30 23.60 37.13
C LEU A 140 -11.04 24.47 37.15
N GLY A 141 -9.91 23.92 37.60
CA GLY A 141 -8.63 24.65 37.60
C GLY A 141 -8.17 25.01 36.17
N LYS A 142 -7.51 26.16 36.00
CA LYS A 142 -7.05 26.65 34.67
C LYS A 142 -6.19 25.64 33.90
N ASN A 143 -5.44 24.80 34.62
CA ASN A 143 -4.52 23.79 34.07
C ASN A 143 -5.09 22.37 34.17
N SER A 144 -6.42 22.21 34.23
CA SER A 144 -7.05 20.89 34.29
C SER A 144 -6.71 20.07 33.05
N ALA A 145 -6.35 18.81 33.25
CA ALA A 145 -6.03 17.91 32.14
C ALA A 145 -7.29 17.57 31.33
N SER A 146 -7.15 17.41 30.02
CA SER A 146 -8.29 17.22 29.11
C SER A 146 -9.13 15.99 29.45
N ASN A 147 -8.50 14.88 29.86
CA ASN A 147 -9.20 13.69 30.34
C ASN A 147 -10.07 13.97 31.57
N ASP A 148 -9.58 14.75 32.53
CA ASP A 148 -10.31 15.03 33.77
C ASP A 148 -11.53 15.90 33.49
N VAL A 149 -11.37 16.90 32.61
CA VAL A 149 -12.47 17.76 32.15
C VAL A 149 -13.56 16.92 31.46
N TRP A 150 -13.20 16.13 30.45
CA TRP A 150 -14.19 15.37 29.68
C TRP A 150 -14.84 14.26 30.51
N ASN A 151 -14.08 13.53 31.34
CA ASN A 151 -14.66 12.52 32.22
C ASN A 151 -15.59 13.17 33.26
N GLY A 152 -15.19 14.32 33.84
CA GLY A 152 -16.03 15.06 34.76
C GLY A 152 -17.36 15.46 34.14
N LEU A 153 -17.35 15.97 32.90
CA LEU A 153 -18.57 16.29 32.15
C LEU A 153 -19.44 15.06 31.88
N VAL A 154 -18.85 13.92 31.51
CA VAL A 154 -19.57 12.67 31.27
C VAL A 154 -20.28 12.16 32.53
N GLU A 155 -19.64 12.24 33.70
CA GLU A 155 -20.27 11.81 34.96
C GLU A 155 -21.50 12.66 35.32
N LYS A 156 -21.55 13.92 34.88
CA LYS A 156 -22.69 14.83 35.12
C LYS A 156 -23.85 14.66 34.14
N ALA A 157 -23.64 13.98 33.02
CA ALA A 157 -24.69 13.73 32.05
C ALA A 157 -25.72 12.71 32.58
N THR A 158 -27.01 13.03 32.53
CA THR A 158 -28.09 12.15 33.01
C THR A 158 -28.87 11.47 31.89
N THR A 159 -28.70 11.92 30.65
CA THR A 159 -29.35 11.42 29.45
C THR A 159 -28.64 10.19 28.88
N ASP A 160 -29.34 9.40 28.07
CA ASP A 160 -28.81 8.15 27.50
C ASP A 160 -27.71 8.39 26.45
N TYR A 161 -27.76 9.56 25.79
CA TYR A 161 -26.81 9.98 24.78
C TYR A 161 -26.20 11.33 25.15
N VAL A 162 -24.94 11.54 24.74
CA VAL A 162 -24.31 12.86 24.83
C VAL A 162 -23.69 13.27 23.51
N LEU A 163 -23.82 14.55 23.17
CA LEU A 163 -22.95 15.17 22.19
C LEU A 163 -21.66 15.59 22.91
N VAL A 164 -20.54 14.99 22.52
CA VAL A 164 -19.20 15.46 22.90
C VAL A 164 -18.83 16.62 21.98
N GLY A 165 -19.14 17.85 22.41
CA GLY A 165 -19.01 19.07 21.64
C GLY A 165 -17.60 19.66 21.64
N ARG A 166 -16.60 18.85 21.29
CA ARG A 166 -15.19 19.31 21.25
C ARG A 166 -15.00 20.40 20.20
N ARG A 167 -14.32 21.50 20.59
CA ARG A 167 -13.89 22.59 19.69
C ARG A 167 -14.99 23.16 18.77
N ILE A 168 -16.26 23.15 19.20
CA ILE A 168 -17.35 23.76 18.45
C ILE A 168 -17.11 25.26 18.39
N GLU A 169 -16.90 25.82 17.21
CA GLU A 169 -16.83 27.26 17.00
C GLU A 169 -18.23 27.85 16.88
N ARG A 170 -19.08 27.22 16.05
CA ARG A 170 -20.46 27.64 15.84
C ARG A 170 -21.40 26.44 15.86
N PHE A 171 -22.61 26.67 16.33
CA PHE A 171 -23.66 25.67 16.37
C PHE A 171 -24.77 26.07 15.39
N GLN A 172 -25.21 25.17 14.53
CA GLN A 172 -26.31 25.44 13.61
C GLN A 172 -27.16 24.20 13.43
N TRP A 173 -28.32 24.37 12.80
CA TRP A 173 -29.25 23.28 12.50
C TRP A 173 -28.64 22.17 11.62
N TYR A 174 -27.54 22.43 10.91
CA TYR A 174 -26.77 21.39 10.21
C TYR A 174 -26.16 20.33 11.14
N ALA A 175 -26.13 20.53 12.47
CA ALA A 175 -25.65 19.52 13.43
C ALA A 175 -26.51 18.24 13.44
N LEU A 176 -27.81 18.36 13.13
CA LEU A 176 -28.77 17.25 12.99
C LEU A 176 -28.67 16.20 14.13
N LEU A 177 -28.82 16.60 15.38
CA LEU A 177 -28.62 15.70 16.53
C LEU A 177 -29.59 14.51 16.55
N GLU A 178 -30.85 14.73 16.16
CA GLU A 178 -31.85 13.67 15.98
C GLU A 178 -31.36 12.58 15.03
N ARG A 179 -30.69 13.02 13.95
CA ARG A 179 -30.15 12.13 12.93
C ARG A 179 -29.00 11.31 13.50
N LEU A 180 -28.08 11.91 14.23
CA LEU A 180 -26.94 11.21 14.84
C LEU A 180 -27.40 10.21 15.91
N VAL A 181 -28.30 10.60 16.81
CA VAL A 181 -28.88 9.69 17.83
C VAL A 181 -29.59 8.51 17.15
N ARG A 182 -30.35 8.76 16.08
CA ARG A 182 -31.00 7.69 15.33
C ARG A 182 -30.01 6.67 14.76
N VAL A 183 -28.87 7.11 14.23
CA VAL A 183 -27.82 6.19 13.73
C VAL A 183 -27.24 5.36 14.86
N VAL A 184 -26.91 5.98 16.01
CA VAL A 184 -26.40 5.26 17.19
C VAL A 184 -27.41 4.21 17.69
N SER A 185 -28.69 4.60 17.73
CA SER A 185 -29.78 3.77 18.24
C SER A 185 -30.12 2.62 17.28
N GLU A 186 -30.42 2.91 16.01
CA GLU A 186 -30.92 1.95 15.04
C GLU A 186 -29.84 1.00 14.50
N LEU A 187 -28.59 1.47 14.33
CA LEU A 187 -27.49 0.64 13.85
C LEU A 187 -26.69 -0.02 14.98
N GLY A 188 -26.99 0.31 16.25
CA GLY A 188 -26.30 -0.26 17.40
C GLY A 188 -24.81 0.10 17.50
N VAL A 189 -24.38 1.18 16.84
CA VAL A 189 -22.99 1.66 16.92
C VAL A 189 -22.75 2.42 18.23
N ASP A 190 -21.49 2.57 18.62
CA ASP A 190 -21.10 3.13 19.92
C ASP A 190 -20.97 4.66 19.88
N ALA A 191 -20.55 5.22 18.74
CA ALA A 191 -20.45 6.67 18.53
C ALA A 191 -20.64 7.06 17.06
N VAL A 192 -21.22 8.23 16.82
CA VAL A 192 -21.46 8.78 15.48
C VAL A 192 -21.11 10.27 15.43
N GLY A 193 -20.22 10.64 14.52
CA GLY A 193 -19.84 12.02 14.23
C GLY A 193 -20.51 12.59 12.99
N GLY A 194 -20.23 13.86 12.73
CA GLY A 194 -20.59 14.54 11.49
C GLY A 194 -19.38 14.90 10.63
N ALA A 195 -19.61 15.55 9.51
CA ALA A 195 -18.61 16.37 8.86
C ALA A 195 -18.20 17.56 9.73
N LEU A 196 -17.04 18.15 9.42
CA LEU A 196 -16.55 19.37 10.04
C LEU A 196 -16.31 20.44 8.99
N ARG A 197 -16.48 21.70 9.39
CA ARG A 197 -16.15 22.88 8.60
C ARG A 197 -15.39 23.88 9.45
N THR A 198 -14.23 24.33 9.00
CA THR A 198 -13.39 25.31 9.70
C THR A 198 -13.82 26.76 9.38
N PRO A 199 -13.32 27.78 10.12
CA PRO A 199 -13.72 29.17 9.95
C PRO A 199 -13.39 29.72 8.55
N ASP A 200 -12.27 29.28 7.97
CA ASP A 200 -11.78 29.59 6.62
C ASP A 200 -12.52 28.82 5.51
N GLY A 201 -13.47 27.96 5.89
CA GLY A 201 -14.41 27.29 4.99
C GLY A 201 -14.06 25.87 4.62
N HIS A 202 -12.91 25.33 5.02
CA HIS A 202 -12.52 23.96 4.66
C HIS A 202 -13.43 22.91 5.29
N TRP A 203 -13.99 22.05 4.46
CA TRP A 203 -14.90 20.97 4.83
C TRP A 203 -14.21 19.61 4.75
N SER A 204 -14.52 18.72 5.68
CA SER A 204 -14.13 17.31 5.65
C SER A 204 -15.24 16.42 6.19
N MET A 205 -15.41 15.22 5.63
CA MET A 205 -16.33 14.19 6.12
C MET A 205 -16.02 13.75 7.56
N GLY A 206 -14.79 13.96 8.01
CA GLY A 206 -14.39 13.67 9.39
C GLY A 206 -14.26 12.18 9.73
N CYS A 207 -14.11 11.31 8.72
CA CYS A 207 -13.93 9.87 8.88
C CYS A 207 -12.52 9.43 8.48
N GLN A 208 -11.80 8.79 9.40
CA GLN A 208 -10.45 8.30 9.16
C GLN A 208 -10.35 6.81 9.55
N GLN A 209 -9.58 6.05 8.76
CA GLN A 209 -9.12 4.73 9.13
C GLN A 209 -7.75 4.82 9.80
N THR A 210 -7.48 3.91 10.73
CA THR A 210 -6.21 3.84 11.44
C THR A 210 -5.53 2.50 11.21
N ARG A 211 -4.20 2.51 11.10
CA ARG A 211 -3.38 1.30 11.05
C ARG A 211 -2.26 1.42 12.05
N LEU A 212 -2.24 0.54 13.04
CA LEU A 212 -1.13 0.42 13.98
C LEU A 212 -0.26 -0.76 13.56
N ARG A 213 0.91 -0.56 12.97
CA ARG A 213 1.79 -1.68 12.57
C ARG A 213 3.23 -1.24 12.56
N ASN A 214 4.14 -2.14 12.95
CA ASN A 214 5.59 -1.89 12.94
C ASN A 214 5.97 -0.62 13.72
N TYR A 215 5.41 -0.41 14.91
CA TYR A 215 5.65 0.80 15.71
C TYR A 215 5.20 2.11 15.03
N THR A 216 4.39 2.02 13.98
CA THR A 216 3.86 3.16 13.22
C THR A 216 2.34 3.22 13.34
N LEU A 217 1.80 4.38 13.69
CA LEU A 217 0.37 4.67 13.64
C LEU A 217 0.07 5.53 12.40
N THR A 218 -0.75 5.03 11.47
CA THR A 218 -1.13 5.75 10.25
C THR A 218 -2.62 6.06 10.27
N TYR A 219 -2.97 7.32 10.00
CA TYR A 219 -4.33 7.78 9.74
C TYR A 219 -4.49 8.01 8.24
N ARG A 220 -5.66 7.66 7.71
CA ARG A 220 -6.00 7.92 6.31
C ARG A 220 -7.46 8.32 6.20
N ASP A 221 -7.73 9.39 5.47
CA ASP A 221 -9.10 9.80 5.16
C ASP A 221 -9.77 8.75 4.25
N GLY A 222 -11.01 8.40 4.58
CA GLY A 222 -11.82 7.45 3.82
C GLY A 222 -12.41 6.32 4.67
N TYR A 223 -13.07 5.41 3.98
CA TYR A 223 -13.86 4.34 4.59
C TYR A 223 -13.90 3.09 3.71
N HIS A 224 -14.05 1.94 4.36
CA HIS A 224 -14.20 0.65 3.71
C HIS A 224 -15.65 0.29 3.40
N MET A 225 -16.60 0.81 4.18
CA MET A 225 -18.02 0.49 4.06
C MET A 225 -18.90 1.58 4.68
N SER A 226 -20.17 1.62 4.27
CA SER A 226 -21.15 2.59 4.72
C SER A 226 -22.54 1.97 4.94
N SER A 227 -23.31 2.60 5.81
CA SER A 227 -24.73 2.29 6.02
C SER A 227 -25.49 3.52 6.43
N ASN A 228 -26.73 3.61 5.95
CA ASN A 228 -27.62 4.74 6.13
C ASN A 228 -26.94 6.05 5.69
N SER A 229 -26.14 6.05 4.62
CA SER A 229 -25.33 7.22 4.20
C SER A 229 -24.28 7.70 5.21
N CYS A 230 -23.89 6.89 6.20
CA CYS A 230 -22.79 7.19 7.12
C CYS A 230 -21.65 6.19 6.91
N ALA A 231 -20.41 6.66 7.02
CA ALA A 231 -19.20 5.87 6.83
C ALA A 231 -18.77 5.22 8.14
N TYR A 232 -18.33 3.95 8.11
CA TYR A 232 -17.64 3.34 9.26
C TYR A 232 -16.20 3.84 9.35
N CYS A 233 -15.77 4.24 10.55
CA CYS A 233 -14.48 4.88 10.80
C CYS A 233 -13.73 4.18 11.93
N ASP A 234 -12.42 4.40 12.01
CA ASP A 234 -11.63 4.07 13.20
C ASP A 234 -11.37 5.31 14.07
N TYR A 235 -11.44 6.49 13.47
CA TYR A 235 -11.34 7.78 14.14
C TYR A 235 -12.32 8.77 13.52
N ILE A 236 -13.11 9.41 14.38
CA ILE A 236 -13.94 10.57 14.03
C ILE A 236 -13.12 11.81 14.37
N SER A 237 -13.04 12.81 13.49
CA SER A 237 -12.31 14.07 13.74
C SER A 237 -13.20 15.26 14.14
N SER A 238 -14.52 15.12 14.02
CA SER A 238 -15.55 16.11 14.39
C SER A 238 -16.14 15.87 15.79
N PRO A 239 -17.01 16.77 16.32
CA PRO A 239 -17.93 16.45 17.40
C PRO A 239 -18.74 15.18 17.12
N PHE A 240 -19.06 14.43 18.16
CA PHE A 240 -19.75 13.14 18.01
C PHE A 240 -20.76 12.88 19.12
N VAL A 241 -21.82 12.18 18.75
CA VAL A 241 -22.80 11.62 19.69
C VAL A 241 -22.33 10.23 20.10
N SER A 242 -22.40 9.92 21.40
CA SER A 242 -22.10 8.59 21.94
C SER A 242 -23.14 8.23 22.99
N ARG A 243 -23.31 6.93 23.22
CA ARG A 243 -24.00 6.44 24.43
C ARG A 243 -23.23 6.90 25.66
N THR A 244 -23.93 7.44 26.65
CA THR A 244 -23.36 7.90 27.93
C THR A 244 -22.69 6.73 28.66
N SER A 245 -23.31 5.54 28.62
CA SER A 245 -22.77 4.31 29.20
C SER A 245 -21.41 3.91 28.60
N THR A 246 -21.25 4.01 27.27
CA THR A 246 -19.97 3.72 26.61
C THR A 246 -18.86 4.65 27.10
N LEU A 247 -19.15 5.96 27.19
CA LEU A 247 -18.16 6.95 27.66
C LEU A 247 -17.76 6.71 29.12
N ARG A 248 -18.70 6.33 29.99
CA ARG A 248 -18.43 6.00 31.41
C ARG A 248 -17.58 4.75 31.58
N VAL A 249 -17.75 3.75 30.71
CA VAL A 249 -16.98 2.50 30.77
C VAL A 249 -15.58 2.69 30.20
N VAL A 250 -15.47 3.29 29.02
CA VAL A 250 -14.20 3.38 28.29
C VAL A 250 -13.33 4.50 28.87
N LYS A 251 -13.94 5.64 29.24
CA LYS A 251 -13.31 6.87 29.78
C LYS A 251 -12.23 7.48 28.87
N PHE A 252 -11.95 8.75 29.05
CA PHE A 252 -10.81 9.44 28.44
C PHE A 252 -9.55 9.26 29.30
N LYS A 253 -8.39 8.97 28.71
CA LYS A 253 -7.15 8.70 29.46
C LYS A 253 -5.98 9.65 29.19
N MET A 254 -5.91 10.29 28.03
CA MET A 254 -4.80 11.21 27.73
C MET A 254 -5.11 12.63 28.21
N ALA A 255 -4.12 13.26 28.81
CA ALA A 255 -4.24 14.61 29.36
C ALA A 255 -4.25 15.73 28.29
N SER A 256 -3.67 15.48 27.11
CA SER A 256 -3.59 16.49 26.04
C SER A 256 -4.84 16.49 25.16
N PRO A 257 -5.35 17.67 24.77
CA PRO A 257 -6.46 17.80 23.82
C PRO A 257 -6.22 17.12 22.46
N GLU A 258 -4.98 17.08 21.98
CA GLU A 258 -4.62 16.48 20.69
C GLU A 258 -4.65 14.93 20.71
N THR A 259 -4.45 14.32 21.88
CA THR A 259 -4.36 12.85 22.02
C THR A 259 -5.53 12.20 22.74
N VAL A 260 -6.32 12.95 23.52
CA VAL A 260 -7.44 12.43 24.33
C VAL A 260 -8.45 11.64 23.51
N PHE A 261 -8.85 12.16 22.36
CA PHE A 261 -9.80 11.48 21.48
C PHE A 261 -9.15 10.38 20.64
N ARG A 262 -7.87 10.53 20.29
CA ARG A 262 -7.13 9.53 19.51
C ARG A 262 -6.97 8.24 20.30
N ASP A 263 -6.52 8.34 21.54
CA ASP A 263 -6.46 7.21 22.47
C ASP A 263 -7.85 6.59 22.69
N TYR A 264 -8.88 7.42 22.90
CA TYR A 264 -10.26 6.94 23.08
C TYR A 264 -10.72 6.07 21.90
N PHE A 265 -10.58 6.56 20.68
CA PHE A 265 -11.02 5.83 19.49
C PHE A 265 -10.14 4.60 19.18
N LEU A 266 -8.84 4.66 19.43
CA LEU A 266 -7.96 3.48 19.33
C LEU A 266 -8.40 2.36 20.30
N ARG A 267 -8.82 2.73 21.52
CA ARG A 267 -9.34 1.76 22.50
C ARG A 267 -10.71 1.22 22.10
N LEU A 268 -11.61 2.04 21.56
CA LEU A 268 -12.87 1.56 20.99
C LEU A 268 -12.64 0.54 19.88
N HIS A 269 -11.74 0.83 18.94
CA HIS A 269 -11.42 -0.10 17.86
C HIS A 269 -10.84 -1.43 18.40
N ARG A 270 -9.90 -1.37 19.36
CA ARG A 270 -9.36 -2.55 20.04
C ARG A 270 -10.45 -3.39 20.72
N ASP A 271 -11.41 -2.72 21.34
CA ASP A 271 -12.53 -3.34 22.05
C ASP A 271 -13.68 -3.75 21.10
N ARG A 272 -13.44 -3.73 19.78
CA ARG A 272 -14.37 -4.09 18.69
C ARG A 272 -15.67 -3.28 18.71
N LYS A 273 -15.58 -2.03 19.18
CA LYS A 273 -16.67 -1.07 19.15
C LYS A 273 -16.75 -0.40 17.78
N SER A 274 -17.96 -0.16 17.30
CA SER A 274 -18.18 0.39 15.96
C SER A 274 -18.48 1.88 16.06
N ILE A 275 -17.85 2.69 15.21
CA ILE A 275 -18.10 4.12 15.14
C ILE A 275 -18.34 4.55 13.69
N MET A 276 -19.10 5.63 13.50
CA MET A 276 -19.42 6.13 12.16
C MET A 276 -19.30 7.66 12.04
N SER A 277 -19.17 8.17 10.82
CA SER A 277 -19.35 9.59 10.52
C SER A 277 -20.41 9.78 9.44
N CYS A 278 -21.35 10.68 9.69
CA CYS A 278 -22.42 11.03 8.78
C CYS A 278 -22.10 12.38 8.09
N PRO A 279 -21.73 12.41 6.80
CA PRO A 279 -21.34 13.64 6.13
C PRO A 279 -22.48 14.66 5.99
N ASP A 280 -23.74 14.24 6.14
CA ASP A 280 -24.92 15.11 6.10
C ASP A 280 -25.10 15.95 7.38
N ALA A 281 -24.63 15.45 8.52
CA ALA A 281 -24.49 16.26 9.72
C ALA A 281 -23.17 17.04 9.63
N MET A 282 -23.17 18.32 10.00
CA MET A 282 -21.99 19.18 9.92
C MET A 282 -21.85 20.05 11.16
N PHE A 283 -20.63 20.13 11.68
CA PHE A 283 -20.26 21.00 12.79
C PHE A 283 -19.24 22.06 12.34
N TYR A 284 -19.41 23.29 12.81
CA TYR A 284 -18.39 24.33 12.64
C TYR A 284 -17.38 24.23 13.78
N VAL A 285 -16.10 24.04 13.44
CA VAL A 285 -15.06 23.75 14.42
C VAL A 285 -13.91 24.73 14.32
N LEU A 286 -13.29 25.03 15.47
CA LEU A 286 -12.12 25.89 15.53
C LEU A 286 -10.95 25.30 14.71
N ALA A 287 -10.27 26.12 13.90
CA ALA A 287 -9.08 25.70 13.16
C ALA A 287 -7.95 25.25 14.10
N ASN A 288 -7.17 24.25 13.67
CA ASN A 288 -5.98 23.84 14.43
C ASN A 288 -4.78 24.67 13.99
N ASN A 289 -4.41 25.66 14.81
CA ASN A 289 -3.30 26.57 14.54
C ASN A 289 -2.02 26.17 15.31
N GLU A 290 -1.94 24.94 15.81
CA GLU A 290 -0.76 24.51 16.55
C GLU A 290 0.48 24.37 15.65
N THR A 291 1.62 24.84 16.16
CA THR A 291 2.91 24.62 15.51
C THR A 291 3.29 23.15 15.57
N ALA A 292 4.09 22.69 14.59
CA ALA A 292 4.58 21.31 14.54
C ALA A 292 5.32 20.89 15.83
N LEU A 293 6.06 21.82 16.46
CA LEU A 293 6.78 21.55 17.71
C LEU A 293 5.84 21.39 18.91
N SER A 294 4.78 22.19 19.00
CA SER A 294 3.74 22.06 20.03
C SER A 294 3.05 20.70 19.92
N LEU A 295 2.69 20.34 18.69
CA LEU A 295 2.05 19.06 18.38
C LEU A 295 2.96 17.89 18.80
N HIS A 296 4.24 17.90 18.46
CA HIS A 296 5.16 16.80 18.81
C HIS A 296 5.18 16.47 20.32
N LYS A 297 5.28 17.48 21.19
CA LYS A 297 5.31 17.27 22.65
C LYS A 297 4.01 16.67 23.20
N GLN A 298 2.87 17.12 22.67
CA GLN A 298 1.55 16.64 23.08
C GLN A 298 1.31 15.17 22.75
N TRP A 299 2.01 14.62 21.76
CA TRP A 299 1.89 13.23 21.37
C TRP A 299 2.68 12.27 22.25
N ILE A 300 3.73 12.72 22.94
CA ILE A 300 4.63 11.87 23.73
C ILE A 300 3.89 10.88 24.65
N PRO A 301 2.86 11.24 25.42
CA PRO A 301 2.13 10.30 26.27
C PRO A 301 1.47 9.15 25.48
N LEU A 302 0.88 9.46 24.32
CA LEU A 302 0.28 8.46 23.43
C LEU A 302 1.35 7.55 22.82
N ILE A 303 2.46 8.15 22.36
CA ILE A 303 3.61 7.43 21.80
C ILE A 303 4.18 6.45 22.82
N GLN A 304 4.29 6.83 24.10
CA GLN A 304 4.75 5.95 25.17
C GLN A 304 3.74 4.84 25.49
N THR A 305 2.45 5.16 25.46
CA THR A 305 1.37 4.20 25.77
C THR A 305 1.34 3.06 24.75
N TYR A 306 1.47 3.38 23.47
CA TYR A 306 1.41 2.41 22.38
C TYR A 306 2.79 1.97 21.87
N VAL A 307 3.87 2.48 22.48
CA VAL A 307 5.27 2.27 22.08
C VAL A 307 5.44 2.51 20.58
N LEU A 308 5.32 3.76 20.16
CA LEU A 308 5.37 4.14 18.74
C LEU A 308 6.65 4.90 18.41
N ASN A 309 7.11 4.80 17.18
CA ASN A 309 8.23 5.60 16.68
C ASN A 309 7.82 6.50 15.52
N GLU A 310 6.69 6.22 14.87
CA GLU A 310 6.21 7.02 13.76
C GLU A 310 4.71 7.22 13.82
N VAL A 311 4.27 8.42 13.43
CA VAL A 311 2.87 8.74 13.20
C VAL A 311 2.74 9.37 11.83
N ASN A 312 1.87 8.81 10.99
CA ASN A 312 1.49 9.40 9.71
C ASN A 312 0.05 9.91 9.85
N LEU A 313 -0.16 11.21 9.69
CA LEU A 313 -1.48 11.83 9.71
C LEU A 313 -2.12 11.77 8.31
N ALA A 314 -3.45 11.92 8.25
CA ALA A 314 -4.21 11.82 7.01
C ALA A 314 -3.87 12.93 5.99
N ASP A 315 -3.36 14.06 6.46
CA ASP A 315 -2.84 15.17 5.64
C ASP A 315 -1.39 14.96 5.16
N ASN A 316 -0.89 13.73 5.23
CA ASN A 316 0.47 13.31 4.88
C ASN A 316 1.59 13.87 5.77
N ARG A 317 1.28 14.60 6.86
CA ARG A 317 2.32 14.94 7.85
C ARG A 317 2.83 13.69 8.52
N LYS A 318 4.16 13.57 8.60
CA LYS A 318 4.85 12.47 9.29
C LYS A 318 5.59 13.01 10.50
N MET A 319 5.40 12.36 11.64
CA MET A 319 6.14 12.64 12.87
C MET A 319 6.97 11.42 13.23
N SER A 320 8.25 11.62 13.56
CA SER A 320 9.16 10.57 14.00
C SER A 320 9.58 10.85 15.44
N PHE A 321 9.56 9.83 16.28
CA PHE A 321 9.91 9.89 17.69
C PHE A 321 11.16 9.05 17.96
N SER A 322 12.06 9.59 18.77
CA SER A 322 13.25 8.88 19.24
C SER A 322 12.87 7.69 20.13
N CYS A 323 13.80 6.75 20.30
CA CYS A 323 13.57 5.61 21.18
C CYS A 323 13.33 6.03 22.64
N THR A 324 13.99 7.11 23.08
CA THR A 324 13.83 7.68 24.42
C THR A 324 12.43 8.25 24.62
N GLU A 325 11.94 9.04 23.66
CA GLU A 325 10.58 9.59 23.73
C GLU A 325 9.53 8.47 23.77
N ALA A 326 9.72 7.43 22.95
CA ALA A 326 8.84 6.28 22.86
C ALA A 326 8.92 5.31 24.04
N LYS A 327 9.90 5.47 24.94
CA LYS A 327 10.26 4.48 25.97
C LYS A 327 10.46 3.07 25.38
N SER A 328 10.96 3.00 24.16
CA SER A 328 11.24 1.75 23.46
C SER A 328 12.69 1.34 23.69
N SER A 329 12.92 0.05 23.95
CA SER A 329 14.26 -0.51 24.16
C SER A 329 14.73 -1.25 22.91
N CYS A 330 15.98 -1.04 22.50
CA CYS A 330 16.63 -1.75 21.38
C CYS A 330 17.15 -3.13 21.79
N VAL A 331 16.40 -3.85 22.62
CA VAL A 331 16.75 -5.20 23.08
C VAL A 331 15.94 -6.21 22.28
N SER A 332 16.65 -7.09 21.57
CA SER A 332 16.04 -8.20 20.84
C SER A 332 15.28 -9.13 21.75
N LYS A 333 14.03 -9.41 21.38
CA LYS A 333 13.18 -10.41 22.04
C LYS A 333 12.59 -11.34 20.98
N ALA A 334 12.51 -12.62 21.32
CA ALA A 334 11.82 -13.61 20.50
C ALA A 334 10.37 -13.16 20.21
N GLY A 335 9.91 -13.41 18.98
CA GLY A 335 8.56 -13.05 18.53
C GLY A 335 8.27 -11.55 18.40
N VAL A 336 9.28 -10.68 18.50
CA VAL A 336 9.10 -9.21 18.46
C VAL A 336 10.06 -8.59 17.46
N ILE A 337 9.53 -7.77 16.55
CA ILE A 337 10.33 -6.92 15.67
C ILE A 337 10.91 -5.73 16.45
N GLN A 338 12.03 -5.21 16.01
CA GLN A 338 12.70 -4.04 16.55
C GLN A 338 11.91 -2.76 16.31
N PRO A 339 11.91 -1.82 17.27
CA PRO A 339 11.39 -0.47 17.07
C PRO A 339 12.06 0.22 15.88
N VAL A 340 11.30 0.98 15.08
CA VAL A 340 11.80 1.66 13.87
C VAL A 340 12.95 2.60 14.20
N CYS A 341 12.89 3.28 15.35
CA CYS A 341 13.96 4.15 15.82
C CYS A 341 15.28 3.36 16.02
N CYS A 342 15.21 2.14 16.55
CA CYS A 342 16.37 1.29 16.80
C CYS A 342 17.00 0.83 15.48
N VAL A 343 16.17 0.37 14.53
CA VAL A 343 16.62 -0.03 13.18
C VAL A 343 17.30 1.14 12.46
N LYS A 344 16.74 2.36 12.56
CA LYS A 344 17.32 3.56 11.95
C LYS A 344 18.68 3.93 12.56
N VAL A 345 18.81 3.87 13.89
CA VAL A 345 20.09 4.14 14.58
C VAL A 345 21.15 3.12 14.12
N LEU A 346 20.82 1.84 14.10
CA LEU A 346 21.76 0.80 13.67
C LEU A 346 22.14 0.94 12.19
N ALA A 347 21.17 1.20 11.30
CA ALA A 347 21.44 1.42 9.89
C ALA A 347 22.33 2.66 9.66
N LYS A 348 22.08 3.76 10.38
CA LYS A 348 22.93 4.95 10.34
C LYS A 348 24.35 4.65 10.83
N ALA A 349 24.49 3.91 11.93
CA ALA A 349 25.81 3.57 12.46
C ALA A 349 26.61 2.70 11.47
N VAL A 350 25.96 1.76 10.79
CA VAL A 350 26.59 0.98 9.70
C VAL A 350 27.06 1.90 8.58
N ILE A 351 26.22 2.83 8.12
CA ILE A 351 26.57 3.80 7.08
C ILE A 351 27.77 4.67 7.51
N ASP A 352 27.75 5.18 8.73
CA ASP A 352 28.79 6.04 9.25
C ASP A 352 30.14 5.30 9.37
N VAL A 353 30.14 4.03 9.81
CA VAL A 353 31.36 3.22 9.84
C VAL A 353 31.88 2.93 8.43
N MET A 354 31.00 2.70 7.46
CA MET A 354 31.40 2.55 6.06
C MET A 354 32.02 3.83 5.48
N ASP A 355 31.54 5.01 5.91
CA ASP A 355 32.15 6.30 5.55
C ASP A 355 33.53 6.49 6.19
N ILE A 356 33.70 6.11 7.46
CA ILE A 356 35.02 6.09 8.12
C ILE A 356 35.99 5.19 7.34
N CYS A 357 35.56 3.98 6.96
CA CYS A 357 36.38 3.09 6.16
C CYS A 357 36.80 3.72 4.82
N THR A 358 35.85 4.38 4.14
CA THR A 358 36.11 5.07 2.87
C THR A 358 37.14 6.19 3.06
N ASN A 359 37.00 7.00 4.11
CA ASN A 359 37.92 8.11 4.42
C ASN A 359 39.32 7.62 4.78
N LEU A 360 39.43 6.44 5.40
CA LEU A 360 40.72 5.83 5.74
C LEU A 360 41.34 5.02 4.60
N GLY A 361 40.66 4.90 3.45
CA GLY A 361 41.12 4.05 2.34
C GLY A 361 41.11 2.56 2.68
N VAL A 362 40.29 2.14 3.65
CA VAL A 362 40.12 0.74 4.09
C VAL A 362 38.90 0.15 3.38
N PHE A 363 39.07 -1.01 2.76
CA PHE A 363 37.93 -1.74 2.21
C PHE A 363 37.12 -2.40 3.33
N CYS A 364 35.94 -1.86 3.62
CA CYS A 364 34.92 -2.47 4.47
C CYS A 364 33.74 -2.95 3.62
N HIS A 365 33.01 -3.95 4.12
CA HIS A 365 31.81 -4.48 3.50
C HIS A 365 30.83 -5.05 4.53
N LEU A 366 29.55 -5.16 4.14
CA LEU A 366 28.51 -5.79 4.95
C LEU A 366 28.76 -7.28 5.10
N ASP A 367 28.60 -7.82 6.31
CA ASP A 367 28.71 -9.25 6.59
C ASP A 367 27.47 -9.79 7.33
N GLY A 368 27.39 -11.11 7.51
CA GLY A 368 26.48 -11.74 8.46
C GLY A 368 25.01 -11.41 8.28
N GLY A 369 24.33 -11.10 9.38
CA GLY A 369 22.91 -10.74 9.39
C GLY A 369 22.64 -9.42 8.65
N THR A 370 23.61 -8.49 8.71
CA THR A 370 23.53 -7.18 8.06
C THR A 370 23.50 -7.29 6.53
N GLN A 371 24.37 -8.12 5.94
CA GLN A 371 24.33 -8.40 4.50
C GLN A 371 23.01 -9.09 4.09
N LEU A 372 22.54 -10.05 4.90
CA LEU A 372 21.27 -10.72 4.63
C LEU A 372 20.08 -9.76 4.70
N GLY A 373 20.11 -8.82 5.64
CA GLY A 373 19.16 -7.71 5.72
C GLY A 373 19.17 -6.86 4.45
N ALA A 374 20.35 -6.51 3.93
CA ALA A 374 20.49 -5.76 2.69
C ALA A 374 19.81 -6.49 1.52
N ILE A 375 20.01 -7.80 1.40
CA ILE A 375 19.42 -8.63 0.35
C ILE A 375 17.88 -8.70 0.45
N LYS A 376 17.33 -8.79 1.66
CA LYS A 376 15.90 -9.05 1.89
C LYS A 376 15.05 -7.79 2.02
N PHE A 377 15.62 -6.73 2.58
CA PHE A 377 14.89 -5.53 2.99
C PHE A 377 15.57 -4.23 2.56
N ASN A 378 16.69 -4.29 1.83
CA ASN A 378 17.52 -3.12 1.53
C ASN A 378 17.92 -2.34 2.81
N GLY A 379 18.17 -3.05 3.92
CA GLY A 379 18.42 -2.46 5.23
C GLY A 379 18.70 -3.51 6.30
N ILE A 380 18.44 -3.18 7.57
CA ILE A 380 18.59 -4.12 8.69
C ILE A 380 17.40 -5.08 8.74
N LEU A 381 17.62 -6.34 9.14
CA LEU A 381 16.52 -7.29 9.40
C LEU A 381 15.60 -6.74 10.50
N PRO A 382 14.27 -6.73 10.36
CA PRO A 382 13.39 -6.15 11.37
C PRO A 382 13.43 -6.80 12.74
N TRP A 383 14.08 -7.96 12.91
CA TRP A 383 14.23 -8.68 14.18
C TRP A 383 15.71 -8.86 14.57
N GLU A 384 16.58 -7.99 14.05
CA GLU A 384 18.02 -8.10 14.25
C GLU A 384 18.45 -7.75 15.68
N ALA A 385 19.57 -8.33 16.13
CA ALA A 385 20.16 -8.10 17.46
C ALA A 385 21.45 -7.27 17.48
N ASP A 386 22.13 -7.15 16.35
CA ASP A 386 23.39 -6.44 16.17
C ASP A 386 23.63 -6.15 14.68
N ALA A 387 24.83 -5.71 14.33
CA ALA A 387 25.27 -5.68 12.95
C ALA A 387 26.64 -6.34 12.82
N ASP A 388 26.99 -6.71 11.60
CA ASP A 388 28.26 -7.34 11.29
C ASP A 388 28.87 -6.63 10.08
N LEU A 389 30.05 -6.06 10.28
CA LEU A 389 30.88 -5.52 9.21
C LEU A 389 32.21 -6.26 9.17
N SER A 390 32.77 -6.40 7.99
CA SER A 390 34.11 -6.96 7.79
C SER A 390 34.98 -5.95 7.06
N TYR A 391 36.27 -5.90 7.39
CA TYR A 391 37.25 -5.02 6.76
C TYR A 391 38.55 -5.74 6.45
N VAL A 392 39.28 -5.28 5.45
CA VAL A 392 40.59 -5.86 5.08
C VAL A 392 41.69 -5.27 5.96
N VAL A 393 42.37 -6.13 6.72
CA VAL A 393 43.51 -5.76 7.57
C VAL A 393 44.72 -5.47 6.68
N ARG A 394 45.08 -4.19 6.54
CA ARG A 394 46.32 -3.75 5.87
C ARG A 394 47.37 -3.39 6.92
N GLN A 395 48.65 -3.61 6.61
CA GLN A 395 49.77 -3.43 7.56
C GLN A 395 49.90 -2.03 8.18
N ASN A 396 49.26 -1.00 7.60
CA ASN A 396 49.46 0.41 7.96
C ASN A 396 48.20 1.16 8.46
N VAL A 397 47.06 0.50 8.66
CA VAL A 397 45.83 1.17 9.16
C VAL A 397 45.19 0.36 10.28
N SER A 398 45.17 0.95 11.49
CA SER A 398 44.46 0.42 12.66
C SER A 398 43.28 1.31 13.02
N PHE A 399 42.08 0.75 13.14
CA PHE A 399 40.91 1.51 13.59
C PHE A 399 41.08 2.08 15.01
N TRP A 400 41.92 1.44 15.84
CA TRP A 400 42.20 1.90 17.19
C TRP A 400 42.88 3.28 17.21
N ASP A 401 43.78 3.52 16.26
CA ASP A 401 44.47 4.80 16.11
C ASP A 401 43.53 5.90 15.60
N HIS A 402 42.42 5.52 14.98
CA HIS A 402 41.39 6.40 14.47
C HIS A 402 40.10 6.42 15.30
N ARG A 403 40.13 5.92 16.55
CA ARG A 403 38.98 5.91 17.47
C ARG A 403 38.34 7.29 17.71
N GLU A 404 39.09 8.36 17.50
CA GLU A 404 38.57 9.74 17.56
C GLU A 404 37.47 9.98 16.50
N GLN A 405 37.56 9.39 15.31
CA GLN A 405 36.52 9.52 14.27
C GLN A 405 35.19 8.90 14.73
N PHE A 406 35.24 7.80 15.48
CA PHE A 406 34.05 7.19 16.10
C PHE A 406 33.52 8.08 17.23
N THR A 407 34.41 8.60 18.07
CA THR A 407 34.06 9.47 19.20
C THR A 407 33.37 10.76 18.74
N LYS A 408 33.81 11.35 17.62
CA LYS A 408 33.19 12.53 16.97
C LYS A 408 31.73 12.29 16.57
N LEU A 409 31.35 11.04 16.30
CA LEU A 409 29.98 10.64 15.99
C LEU A 409 29.18 10.19 17.22
N GLY A 410 29.78 10.25 18.41
CA GLY A 410 29.18 9.77 19.66
C GLY A 410 29.24 8.24 19.82
N TYR A 411 30.13 7.56 19.10
CA TYR A 411 30.33 6.11 19.16
C TYR A 411 31.57 5.76 19.99
N ALA A 412 31.57 4.59 20.61
CA ALA A 412 32.75 4.04 21.29
C ALA A 412 33.28 2.82 20.54
N LEU A 413 34.60 2.78 20.35
CA LEU A 413 35.29 1.64 19.79
C LEU A 413 35.93 0.86 20.94
N GLU A 414 35.50 -0.39 21.13
CA GLU A 414 35.99 -1.28 22.20
C GLU A 414 36.83 -2.41 21.59
N LEU A 415 37.93 -2.77 22.24
CA LEU A 415 38.69 -3.98 21.91
C LEU A 415 37.95 -5.19 22.47
N MET A 416 37.71 -6.21 21.63
CA MET A 416 37.24 -7.49 22.15
C MET A 416 38.34 -8.17 22.97
N SER A 417 38.01 -8.62 24.19
CA SER A 417 38.97 -9.24 25.11
C SER A 417 39.71 -10.42 24.44
N PRO A 418 41.02 -10.57 24.70
CA PRO A 418 41.83 -11.64 24.13
C PRO A 418 41.48 -12.99 24.77
N GLY A 419 40.38 -13.60 24.34
CA GLY A 419 40.14 -15.03 24.51
C GLY A 419 40.80 -15.83 23.39
N ASN A 420 40.73 -17.17 23.46
CA ASN A 420 41.28 -18.15 22.49
C ASN A 420 40.85 -17.98 21.01
N LYS A 421 40.10 -16.92 20.66
CA LYS A 421 39.62 -16.57 19.32
C LYS A 421 40.44 -15.48 18.62
N CYS A 422 41.38 -14.83 19.31
CA CYS A 422 42.24 -13.82 18.71
C CYS A 422 43.37 -14.49 17.88
N ARG A 423 43.03 -15.03 16.70
CA ARG A 423 43.97 -15.74 15.81
C ARG A 423 44.74 -14.82 14.85
N ARG A 424 44.45 -13.52 14.82
CA ARG A 424 45.01 -12.56 13.85
C ARG A 424 45.44 -11.27 14.54
N PHE A 425 46.70 -11.24 14.97
CA PHE A 425 47.34 -10.05 15.50
C PHE A 425 47.75 -9.11 14.37
N ASP A 426 47.74 -7.81 14.63
CA ASP A 426 48.50 -6.84 13.87
C ASP A 426 49.98 -7.28 13.79
N PRO A 427 50.61 -7.33 12.60
CA PRO A 427 52.04 -7.61 12.46
C PRO A 427 52.94 -6.68 13.29
N ASN A 428 52.46 -5.48 13.63
CA ASN A 428 53.24 -4.43 14.29
C ASN A 428 52.89 -4.16 15.77
N ASN A 429 51.75 -4.60 16.33
CA ASN A 429 51.49 -4.53 17.79
C ASN A 429 50.22 -5.26 18.28
N LYS A 430 50.41 -6.20 19.22
CA LYS A 430 49.57 -6.78 20.33
C LYS A 430 48.03 -6.67 20.40
N HIS A 431 47.29 -6.18 19.42
CA HIS A 431 45.82 -6.02 19.47
C HIS A 431 45.10 -7.00 18.52
N CYS A 432 43.89 -7.41 18.92
CA CYS A 432 43.00 -8.17 18.05
C CYS A 432 42.45 -7.26 16.95
N ASN A 433 42.55 -7.66 15.68
CA ASN A 433 41.89 -7.01 14.53
C ASN A 433 40.36 -7.24 14.54
N HIS A 434 39.73 -7.13 15.70
CA HIS A 434 38.30 -7.31 15.90
C HIS A 434 37.84 -6.32 16.95
N PHE A 435 36.94 -5.43 16.55
CA PHE A 435 36.43 -4.35 17.38
C PHE A 435 34.93 -4.50 17.58
N LEU A 436 34.46 -3.99 18.71
CA LEU A 436 33.05 -3.75 18.95
C LEU A 436 32.78 -2.25 18.82
N VAL A 437 31.81 -1.88 18.00
CA VAL A 437 31.34 -0.50 17.90
C VAL A 437 30.08 -0.37 18.76
N ALA A 438 30.20 0.35 19.87
CA ALA A 438 29.08 0.67 20.73
C ALA A 438 28.45 2.00 20.30
N VAL A 439 27.15 1.97 20.03
CA VAL A 439 26.32 3.12 19.68
C VAL A 439 25.08 3.13 20.57
N PRO A 440 24.30 4.23 20.64
CA PRO A 440 23.13 4.27 21.51
C PRO A 440 22.17 3.09 21.29
N GLY A 441 22.07 2.22 22.31
CA GLY A 441 21.19 1.04 22.31
C GLY A 441 21.71 -0.19 21.54
N TRP A 442 22.88 -0.13 20.92
CA TRP A 442 23.41 -1.23 20.11
C TRP A 442 24.91 -1.44 20.29
N ARG A 443 25.34 -2.66 20.00
CA ARG A 443 26.74 -3.03 19.85
C ARG A 443 26.83 -3.90 18.62
N PHE A 444 27.80 -3.62 17.75
CA PHE A 444 27.96 -4.39 16.53
C PHE A 444 29.43 -4.65 16.22
N GLU A 445 29.69 -5.73 15.50
CA GLU A 445 31.03 -6.31 15.34
C GLU A 445 31.71 -5.83 14.06
N LEU A 446 32.98 -5.44 14.17
CA LEU A 446 33.84 -5.04 13.05
C LEU A 446 35.01 -6.03 12.94
N TRP A 447 34.88 -6.96 11.99
CA TRP A 447 35.73 -8.13 11.81
C TRP A 447 36.90 -7.88 10.84
N GLY A 448 38.13 -8.11 11.31
CA GLY A 448 39.34 -8.03 10.47
C GLY A 448 39.59 -9.28 9.63
N ALA A 449 39.58 -9.09 8.32
CA ALA A 449 39.88 -10.06 7.27
C ALA A 449 41.34 -10.01 6.80
N SER A 450 41.94 -11.14 6.42
CA SER A 450 43.24 -11.14 5.75
C SER A 450 43.13 -10.62 4.30
N PRO A 451 44.12 -9.86 3.79
CA PRO A 451 44.14 -9.36 2.40
C PRO A 451 44.04 -10.44 1.32
N LYS A 452 44.61 -11.63 1.56
CA LYS A 452 44.67 -12.74 0.60
C LYS A 452 43.30 -13.22 0.11
N ASP A 453 42.23 -12.80 0.77
CA ASP A 453 40.93 -13.42 0.62
C ASP A 453 39.86 -12.54 -0.06
N ILE A 454 40.03 -11.20 -0.14
CA ILE A 454 38.99 -10.27 -0.65
C ILE A 454 39.52 -9.36 -1.76
N THR A 455 40.64 -8.69 -1.53
CA THR A 455 41.24 -7.76 -2.50
C THR A 455 41.95 -8.53 -3.62
N ASP A 456 42.59 -9.66 -3.31
CA ASP A 456 43.30 -10.46 -4.31
C ASP A 456 42.38 -10.95 -5.45
N PHE A 457 41.10 -11.25 -5.21
CA PHE A 457 40.17 -11.61 -6.28
C PHE A 457 39.73 -10.39 -7.10
N GLN A 458 39.40 -9.26 -6.43
CA GLN A 458 38.96 -8.04 -7.11
C GLN A 458 40.09 -7.41 -7.94
N ASP A 459 41.30 -7.40 -7.39
CA ASP A 459 42.51 -6.86 -8.02
C ASP A 459 42.98 -7.76 -9.17
N LYS A 460 42.96 -9.09 -9.01
CA LYS A 460 43.29 -10.05 -10.07
C LYS A 460 42.33 -10.01 -11.26
N HIS A 461 41.08 -9.59 -11.04
CA HIS A 461 40.04 -9.55 -12.07
C HIS A 461 39.62 -8.12 -12.48
N HIS A 462 40.28 -7.08 -11.95
CA HIS A 462 39.96 -5.66 -12.17
C HIS A 462 38.46 -5.34 -11.99
N LEU A 463 37.82 -5.95 -10.98
CA LEU A 463 36.40 -5.74 -10.70
C LEU A 463 36.21 -4.64 -9.66
N GLN A 464 35.28 -3.72 -9.90
CA GLN A 464 34.83 -2.80 -8.85
C GLN A 464 34.26 -3.59 -7.66
N ALA A 465 34.19 -2.97 -6.48
CA ALA A 465 33.50 -3.57 -5.34
C ALA A 465 32.02 -3.81 -5.66
N THR A 466 31.48 -4.96 -5.24
CA THR A 466 30.03 -5.17 -5.28
C THR A 466 29.37 -4.28 -4.24
N LYS A 467 28.30 -3.58 -4.62
CA LYS A 467 27.52 -2.68 -3.77
C LYS A 467 26.08 -3.15 -3.71
N VAL A 468 25.50 -3.17 -2.52
CA VAL A 468 24.08 -3.46 -2.28
C VAL A 468 23.39 -2.24 -1.72
N TYR A 469 22.10 -2.07 -2.02
CA TYR A 469 21.32 -0.96 -1.48
C TYR A 469 20.99 -1.24 0.00
N PHE A 470 21.39 -0.34 0.88
CA PHE A 470 21.25 -0.48 2.32
C PHE A 470 20.95 0.89 2.96
N GLY A 471 19.80 1.01 3.62
CA GLY A 471 19.48 2.19 4.43
C GLY A 471 19.48 3.51 3.64
N GLY A 472 19.17 3.46 2.34
CA GLY A 472 19.16 4.64 1.47
C GLY A 472 20.44 4.87 0.66
N ARG A 473 21.50 4.06 0.85
CA ARG A 473 22.81 4.22 0.21
C ARG A 473 23.29 2.91 -0.41
N TRP A 474 24.19 3.02 -1.40
CA TRP A 474 24.90 1.87 -1.95
C TRP A 474 26.17 1.62 -1.14
N LEU A 475 26.23 0.48 -0.44
CA LEU A 475 27.33 0.10 0.43
C LEU A 475 28.05 -1.14 -0.11
N ASN A 476 29.36 -1.26 0.11
CA ASN A 476 30.10 -2.43 -0.33
C ASN A 476 29.59 -3.70 0.37
N ALA A 477 29.57 -4.80 -0.36
CA ALA A 477 29.20 -6.13 0.10
C ALA A 477 30.18 -7.16 -0.47
N ASN A 478 29.99 -8.43 -0.10
CA ASN A 478 30.70 -9.53 -0.74
C ASN A 478 30.46 -9.58 -2.25
N ILE A 479 31.36 -10.20 -3.01
CA ILE A 479 31.31 -10.18 -4.48
C ILE A 479 29.98 -10.71 -5.03
N SER A 480 29.48 -11.83 -4.48
CA SER A 480 28.13 -12.34 -4.68
C SER A 480 27.43 -12.43 -3.33
N PRO A 481 26.69 -11.38 -2.91
CA PRO A 481 26.05 -11.31 -1.59
C PRO A 481 25.08 -12.47 -1.37
N GLY A 482 24.31 -12.85 -2.40
CA GLY A 482 23.36 -13.95 -2.32
C GLY A 482 24.04 -15.31 -2.16
N LEU A 483 25.13 -15.57 -2.89
CA LEU A 483 25.86 -16.85 -2.77
C LEU A 483 26.52 -16.97 -1.41
N THR A 484 27.16 -15.89 -0.96
CA THR A 484 27.79 -15.81 0.35
C THR A 484 26.76 -16.11 1.46
N SER A 485 25.59 -15.49 1.37
CA SER A 485 24.51 -15.68 2.35
C SER A 485 23.95 -17.12 2.29
N ARG A 486 23.73 -17.68 1.09
CA ARG A 486 23.28 -19.07 0.92
C ARG A 486 24.30 -20.08 1.46
N ASN A 487 25.59 -19.87 1.20
CA ASN A 487 26.64 -20.76 1.66
C ASN A 487 26.83 -20.68 3.19
N ARG A 488 26.63 -19.49 3.78
CA ARG A 488 26.68 -19.29 5.25
C ARG A 488 25.46 -19.88 5.96
N TYR A 489 24.26 -19.66 5.44
CA TYR A 489 23.00 -19.93 6.14
C TYR A 489 22.24 -21.15 5.61
N GLY A 490 22.53 -21.65 4.42
CA GLY A 490 21.90 -22.83 3.81
C GLY A 490 20.80 -22.51 2.78
N TYR A 491 20.07 -23.57 2.41
CA TYR A 491 19.12 -23.57 1.27
C TYR A 491 17.77 -22.88 1.52
N GLU A 492 17.53 -22.28 2.69
CA GLU A 492 16.27 -21.57 2.99
C GLU A 492 16.52 -20.15 3.51
N VAL A 493 17.63 -19.53 3.10
CA VAL A 493 18.10 -18.22 3.62
C VAL A 493 17.11 -17.06 3.39
N LEU A 494 16.27 -17.16 2.34
CA LEU A 494 15.25 -16.16 2.05
C LEU A 494 14.01 -16.30 2.93
N ARG A 495 13.74 -17.47 3.51
CA ARG A 495 12.67 -17.61 4.51
C ARG A 495 13.03 -16.79 5.76
N HIS A 496 12.03 -16.50 6.57
CA HIS A 496 12.26 -15.81 7.83
C HIS A 496 12.55 -16.82 8.94
N ALA A 497 13.51 -16.50 9.79
CA ALA A 497 13.81 -17.15 11.05
C ALA A 497 14.30 -16.10 12.03
N GLU A 498 14.00 -16.35 13.30
CA GLU A 498 14.45 -15.51 14.40
C GLU A 498 15.96 -15.48 14.54
N HIS A 499 16.45 -14.42 15.17
CA HIS A 499 17.85 -14.28 15.49
C HIS A 499 18.32 -15.43 16.39
N TRP A 500 19.50 -15.99 16.13
CA TRP A 500 19.98 -17.19 16.83
C TRP A 500 20.11 -16.97 18.36
N ARG A 501 20.44 -15.75 18.80
CA ARG A 501 20.51 -15.41 20.25
C ARG A 501 19.13 -15.51 20.91
N THR A 502 18.05 -15.13 20.22
CA THR A 502 16.70 -15.18 20.81
C THR A 502 16.18 -16.61 20.89
N LEU A 503 16.62 -17.47 19.96
CA LEU A 503 16.34 -18.91 19.98
C LEU A 503 17.25 -19.71 20.95
N ARG A 504 18.13 -19.05 21.71
CA ARG A 504 19.15 -19.68 22.57
C ARG A 504 20.05 -20.66 21.79
N GLY A 505 20.32 -20.36 20.52
CA GLY A 505 21.25 -21.11 19.70
C GLY A 505 22.66 -21.05 20.25
N LYS A 506 23.49 -22.07 19.95
CA LYS A 506 24.88 -22.14 20.42
C LYS A 506 25.80 -21.14 19.72
N SER A 507 25.49 -20.73 18.49
CA SER A 507 26.29 -19.77 17.71
C SER A 507 25.55 -19.21 16.50
N SER A 508 26.03 -18.07 15.96
CA SER A 508 25.60 -17.50 14.67
C SER A 508 25.87 -18.38 13.45
N TRP A 509 26.72 -19.41 13.59
CA TRP A 509 27.08 -20.37 12.54
C TRP A 509 26.08 -21.52 12.35
N MET A 510 24.96 -21.49 13.07
CA MET A 510 23.93 -22.51 12.90
C MET A 510 23.26 -22.37 11.53
N VAL A 511 23.09 -23.50 10.83
CA VAL A 511 22.31 -23.55 9.59
C VAL A 511 20.92 -22.99 9.86
N TYR A 512 20.47 -22.10 8.98
CA TYR A 512 19.17 -21.47 9.05
C TYR A 512 18.10 -22.56 8.95
N LYS A 513 17.44 -22.83 10.06
CA LYS A 513 16.25 -23.68 10.09
C LYS A 513 15.05 -22.75 10.14
N PRO A 514 14.28 -22.63 9.04
CA PRO A 514 13.05 -21.87 9.06
C PRO A 514 12.16 -22.43 10.17
N ALA A 515 11.89 -21.61 11.18
CA ALA A 515 10.92 -21.90 12.22
C ALA A 515 9.81 -20.87 12.09
N SER A 516 8.58 -21.23 12.44
CA SER A 516 7.57 -20.22 12.72
C SER A 516 8.12 -19.27 13.79
N PHE A 517 8.03 -17.96 13.56
CA PHE A 517 8.32 -16.97 14.61
C PHE A 517 7.60 -17.37 15.90
N LEU A 518 8.29 -17.22 17.02
CA LEU A 518 7.69 -17.42 18.32
C LEU A 518 6.54 -16.42 18.48
N LYS A 519 5.49 -16.82 19.21
CA LYS A 519 4.35 -15.93 19.44
C LYS A 519 4.82 -14.67 20.15
N CYS A 520 4.29 -13.52 19.75
CA CYS A 520 4.55 -12.27 20.44
C CYS A 520 4.18 -12.42 21.93
N PRO A 521 5.08 -12.13 22.87
CA PRO A 521 4.83 -12.27 24.31
C PRO A 521 3.81 -11.25 24.85
N ARG A 522 3.39 -10.27 24.05
CA ARG A 522 2.32 -9.31 24.35
C ARG A 522 1.28 -9.28 23.24
N PRO A 523 0.44 -10.32 23.11
CA PRO A 523 -0.56 -10.39 22.05
C PRO A 523 -1.57 -9.24 22.13
N GLU A 524 -1.84 -8.68 23.32
CA GLU A 524 -2.76 -7.54 23.47
C GLU A 524 -2.32 -6.24 22.75
N LEU A 525 -1.02 -6.06 22.51
CA LEU A 525 -0.50 -4.96 21.69
C LEU A 525 -0.49 -5.29 20.19
N ALA A 526 -0.39 -6.57 19.85
CA ALA A 526 -0.47 -7.07 18.48
C ALA A 526 -1.92 -7.15 17.95
N THR A 527 -2.93 -7.25 18.84
CA THR A 527 -4.35 -7.30 18.44
C THR A 527 -4.89 -5.99 17.85
N VAL A 528 -4.13 -4.89 17.94
CA VAL A 528 -4.45 -3.63 17.25
C VAL A 528 -3.95 -3.64 15.78
N VAL A 529 -3.18 -4.66 15.38
CA VAL A 529 -2.27 -4.58 14.22
C VAL A 529 -2.83 -5.09 12.89
N GLU A 530 -3.95 -5.82 12.88
CA GLU A 530 -4.57 -6.36 11.65
C GLU A 530 -6.10 -6.42 11.74
N LEU A 531 -6.73 -5.30 12.08
CA LEU A 531 -8.20 -5.12 11.95
C LEU A 531 -8.59 -4.10 10.88
N THR A 532 -7.65 -3.70 10.01
CA THR A 532 -7.98 -2.88 8.83
C THR A 532 -8.57 -3.77 7.74
N ALA A 533 -9.88 -3.59 7.53
CA ALA A 533 -10.78 -4.40 6.71
C ALA A 533 -10.91 -5.84 7.20
N TRP A 534 -11.88 -6.09 8.09
CA TRP A 534 -12.58 -7.38 8.27
C TRP A 534 -11.92 -8.55 7.52
N ASP A 535 -10.82 -9.08 8.06
CA ASP A 535 -10.25 -10.34 7.63
C ASP A 535 -11.15 -11.45 8.18
N SER A 536 -12.31 -11.56 7.54
CA SER A 536 -13.15 -12.72 7.60
C SER A 536 -14.20 -12.65 6.49
N SER A 537 -14.86 -11.53 6.21
CA SER A 537 -15.98 -11.53 5.25
C SER A 537 -15.54 -11.50 3.77
N VAL A 538 -14.50 -10.74 3.41
CA VAL A 538 -13.99 -10.68 2.02
C VAL A 538 -13.02 -11.81 1.71
N MET A 539 -12.15 -12.19 2.66
CA MET A 539 -11.34 -13.42 2.56
C MET A 539 -12.23 -14.67 2.63
N ARG A 540 -13.32 -14.71 3.41
CA ARG A 540 -14.33 -15.79 3.29
C ARG A 540 -15.14 -15.67 2.01
N LEU A 541 -15.38 -14.50 1.42
CA LEU A 541 -16.11 -14.39 0.13
C LEU A 541 -15.23 -14.81 -1.05
N MET A 542 -13.93 -14.48 -1.02
CA MET A 542 -12.93 -14.92 -2.00
C MET A 542 -12.54 -16.38 -1.78
N ALA A 543 -12.44 -16.86 -0.54
CA ALA A 543 -12.32 -18.28 -0.24
C ALA A 543 -13.61 -19.03 -0.57
N LYS A 544 -14.81 -18.48 -0.34
CA LYS A 544 -16.09 -19.08 -0.78
C LYS A 544 -16.20 -19.11 -2.30
N LYS A 545 -15.72 -18.10 -3.03
CA LYS A 545 -15.68 -18.11 -4.51
C LYS A 545 -14.58 -19.02 -5.05
N ALA A 546 -13.40 -19.05 -4.44
CA ALA A 546 -12.31 -19.95 -4.85
C ALA A 546 -12.64 -21.41 -4.50
N LEU A 547 -13.27 -21.67 -3.35
CA LEU A 547 -13.70 -22.99 -2.90
C LEU A 547 -14.97 -23.43 -3.63
N LYS A 548 -15.92 -22.54 -3.92
CA LYS A 548 -17.07 -22.84 -4.80
C LYS A 548 -16.61 -23.08 -6.24
N HIS A 549 -15.68 -22.29 -6.78
CA HIS A 549 -15.10 -22.59 -8.08
C HIS A 549 -14.31 -23.91 -8.08
N THR A 550 -13.65 -24.26 -6.97
CA THR A 550 -12.98 -25.56 -6.79
C THR A 550 -14.01 -26.70 -6.63
N LEU A 551 -15.14 -26.47 -5.98
CA LEU A 551 -16.23 -27.44 -5.80
C LEU A 551 -17.06 -27.63 -7.07
N ASP A 552 -17.36 -26.55 -7.81
CA ASP A 552 -18.01 -26.58 -9.13
C ASP A 552 -17.08 -27.29 -10.14
N ILE A 553 -15.76 -27.08 -10.07
CA ILE A 553 -14.76 -27.85 -10.84
C ILE A 553 -14.75 -29.32 -10.40
N LEU A 554 -14.99 -29.65 -9.14
CA LEU A 554 -15.03 -31.04 -8.62
C LEU A 554 -16.38 -31.75 -8.85
N GLU A 555 -17.48 -31.01 -9.02
CA GLU A 555 -18.82 -31.55 -9.31
C GLU A 555 -19.08 -31.68 -10.82
N GLU A 556 -18.49 -30.83 -11.66
CA GLU A 556 -18.56 -30.96 -13.12
C GLU A 556 -17.48 -31.88 -13.71
N SER A 557 -16.46 -32.24 -12.93
CA SER A 557 -15.44 -33.20 -13.35
C SER A 557 -15.80 -34.62 -12.94
N HIS A 558 -16.41 -35.37 -13.86
CA HIS A 558 -16.23 -36.82 -13.94
C HIS A 558 -14.77 -37.15 -14.35
N ILE A 559 -13.80 -36.66 -13.58
CA ILE A 559 -12.37 -36.88 -13.83
C ILE A 559 -11.87 -37.88 -12.81
N GLU A 560 -11.53 -39.06 -13.33
CA GLU A 560 -10.66 -40.03 -12.70
C GLU A 560 -9.45 -39.32 -12.08
N THR A 561 -9.25 -39.56 -10.80
CA THR A 561 -8.17 -39.02 -9.98
C THR A 561 -6.80 -39.11 -10.69
N PRO A 562 -6.07 -38.00 -10.90
CA PRO A 562 -4.64 -38.07 -11.14
C PRO A 562 -3.95 -38.31 -9.80
N HIS A 563 -3.29 -39.46 -9.67
CA HIS A 563 -2.24 -39.70 -8.70
C HIS A 563 -1.23 -38.53 -8.71
N ASN A 564 -1.23 -37.63 -7.70
CA ASN A 564 -0.04 -36.87 -7.30
C ASN A 564 -0.13 -36.03 -6.00
N LEU A 565 -1.06 -36.31 -5.08
CA LEU A 565 -1.12 -35.61 -3.77
C LEU A 565 -0.75 -36.48 -2.55
N LEU A 566 -0.12 -37.63 -2.78
CA LEU A 566 0.34 -38.55 -1.73
C LEU A 566 1.77 -39.05 -1.99
N HIS A 567 2.69 -38.13 -2.28
CA HIS A 567 4.12 -38.44 -2.45
C HIS A 567 5.04 -37.71 -1.47
N ILE A 568 4.64 -37.70 -0.20
CA ILE A 568 5.57 -37.52 0.92
C ILE A 568 5.19 -38.58 1.96
N MET A 569 6.15 -39.42 2.34
CA MET A 569 6.06 -40.65 3.14
C MET A 569 5.81 -41.96 2.36
N ARG A 570 6.78 -42.37 1.55
CA ARG A 570 7.07 -43.80 1.37
C ARG A 570 8.39 -44.13 2.04
N LYS A 571 8.35 -45.08 2.99
CA LYS A 571 9.53 -45.87 3.39
C LYS A 571 10.09 -46.56 2.15
N PRO A 572 11.41 -46.74 2.02
CA PRO A 572 11.99 -47.42 0.87
C PRO A 572 11.55 -48.89 0.91
N SER A 573 10.77 -49.30 -0.08
CA SER A 573 10.64 -50.70 -0.46
C SER A 573 11.92 -51.10 -1.18
N THR A 574 12.56 -52.15 -0.68
CA THR A 574 13.72 -52.81 -1.30
C THR A 574 13.28 -53.50 -2.58
N GLU A 575 13.18 -52.73 -3.67
CA GLU A 575 13.06 -53.25 -5.03
C GLU A 575 13.82 -52.32 -5.96
N THR A 576 14.82 -52.86 -6.64
CA THR A 576 15.78 -52.15 -7.48
C THR A 576 15.12 -51.58 -8.75
N GLN A 577 14.44 -50.44 -8.63
CA GLN A 577 14.06 -49.62 -9.79
C GLN A 577 15.31 -48.94 -10.35
N LYS A 578 15.55 -49.10 -11.66
CA LYS A 578 16.59 -48.35 -12.38
C LYS A 578 16.39 -46.84 -12.14
N PRO A 579 17.43 -46.08 -11.77
CA PRO A 579 17.29 -44.67 -11.43
C PRO A 579 16.78 -43.88 -12.64
N VAL A 580 15.71 -43.11 -12.45
CA VAL A 580 15.18 -42.18 -13.46
C VAL A 580 16.27 -41.14 -13.78
N PRO A 581 16.54 -40.83 -15.07
CA PRO A 581 17.50 -39.80 -15.44
C PRO A 581 17.10 -38.45 -14.83
N ILE A 582 18.07 -37.74 -14.27
CA ILE A 582 17.88 -36.37 -13.76
C ILE A 582 18.57 -35.36 -14.67
N ASP A 583 18.09 -34.12 -14.66
CA ASP A 583 18.62 -33.08 -15.55
C ASP A 583 20.00 -32.62 -15.13
N VAL A 584 20.21 -32.42 -13.83
CA VAL A 584 21.46 -31.95 -13.25
C VAL A 584 21.62 -32.54 -11.86
N CYS A 585 22.84 -32.90 -11.47
CA CYS A 585 23.11 -33.37 -10.12
C CYS A 585 22.79 -32.30 -9.06
N PRO A 586 22.27 -32.68 -7.89
CA PRO A 586 22.07 -31.74 -6.79
C PRO A 586 23.41 -31.19 -6.28
N GLU A 587 23.39 -29.98 -5.74
CA GLU A 587 24.57 -29.42 -5.08
C GLU A 587 24.68 -29.99 -3.67
N LYS A 588 25.89 -30.36 -3.26
CA LYS A 588 26.23 -30.66 -1.88
C LYS A 588 26.88 -29.43 -1.26
N LEU A 589 26.39 -29.04 -0.08
CA LEU A 589 27.13 -28.12 0.76
C LEU A 589 28.41 -28.85 1.20
N VAL A 590 29.56 -28.47 0.67
CA VAL A 590 30.84 -28.97 1.19
C VAL A 590 30.94 -28.46 2.61
N THR A 591 31.08 -29.39 3.55
CA THR A 591 31.09 -29.12 4.99
C THR A 591 31.96 -27.90 5.31
N THR A 592 31.45 -27.07 6.22
CA THR A 592 32.12 -25.93 6.85
C THR A 592 33.48 -26.35 7.41
N ASN A 593 34.54 -26.33 6.61
CA ASN A 593 35.87 -26.23 7.19
C ASN A 593 35.92 -24.83 7.85
N PRO A 594 36.19 -24.69 9.16
CA PRO A 594 36.20 -23.41 9.86
C PRO A 594 37.25 -22.41 9.35
N ASP A 595 38.11 -22.83 8.43
CA ASP A 595 39.09 -21.98 7.78
C ASP A 595 38.43 -21.08 6.73
N TYR A 596 37.69 -20.06 7.21
CA TYR A 596 37.56 -18.67 6.75
C TYR A 596 37.61 -18.31 5.24
N SER A 597 37.43 -19.20 4.28
CA SER A 597 37.38 -18.85 2.85
C SER A 597 35.98 -18.32 2.45
N TRP A 598 35.56 -17.20 3.05
CA TRP A 598 34.49 -16.24 2.69
C TRP A 598 33.15 -16.72 2.11
N PHE A 599 32.82 -18.00 2.17
CA PHE A 599 31.58 -18.57 1.61
C PHE A 599 31.37 -18.23 0.12
N THR A 600 32.43 -17.87 -0.60
CA THR A 600 32.40 -17.53 -2.03
C THR A 600 32.69 -18.73 -2.91
N ASN A 601 32.97 -19.91 -2.35
CA ASN A 601 33.25 -21.11 -3.14
C ASN A 601 32.02 -21.56 -3.94
N ARG A 602 32.29 -22.07 -5.15
CA ARG A 602 31.27 -22.72 -5.97
C ARG A 602 30.70 -23.92 -5.20
N PRO A 603 29.37 -24.06 -5.13
CA PRO A 603 28.77 -25.29 -4.61
C PRO A 603 29.29 -26.50 -5.39
N VAL A 604 29.66 -27.58 -4.69
CA VAL A 604 30.12 -28.81 -5.34
C VAL A 604 28.90 -29.64 -5.72
N LEU A 605 28.80 -30.03 -6.99
CA LEU A 605 27.76 -30.95 -7.43
C LEU A 605 28.04 -32.34 -6.86
N THR A 606 26.99 -33.02 -6.37
CA THR A 606 27.11 -34.43 -6.01
C THR A 606 27.47 -35.23 -7.25
N ASP A 607 28.32 -36.24 -7.10
CA ASP A 607 28.54 -37.20 -8.18
C ASP A 607 27.27 -38.04 -8.36
N CYS A 608 26.67 -37.98 -9.55
CA CYS A 608 25.46 -38.71 -9.85
C CYS A 608 25.54 -39.33 -11.25
N THR A 609 25.43 -40.65 -11.34
CA THR A 609 25.62 -41.41 -12.58
C THR A 609 24.44 -41.35 -13.53
N ASN A 610 23.29 -40.87 -13.05
CA ASN A 610 22.04 -40.76 -13.80
C ASN A 610 21.76 -39.33 -14.32
N ALA A 611 22.67 -38.37 -14.13
CA ALA A 611 22.50 -37.05 -14.75
C ALA A 611 22.79 -37.08 -16.26
N ARG A 612 21.96 -36.37 -17.02
CA ARG A 612 22.21 -36.14 -18.44
C ARG A 612 23.42 -35.21 -18.62
N PRO A 613 24.21 -35.35 -19.71
CA PRO A 613 25.29 -34.40 -19.99
C PRO A 613 24.74 -32.98 -20.10
N PHE A 614 25.33 -32.02 -19.37
CA PHE A 614 24.73 -30.69 -19.25
C PHE A 614 24.52 -29.96 -20.59
N GLN A 615 25.39 -30.22 -21.57
CA GLN A 615 25.26 -29.69 -22.93
C GLN A 615 24.07 -30.23 -23.75
N THR A 616 23.47 -31.35 -23.34
CA THR A 616 22.22 -31.85 -23.95
C THR A 616 20.98 -31.31 -23.25
N VAL A 617 21.15 -30.62 -22.11
CA VAL A 617 20.07 -30.14 -21.25
C VAL A 617 19.83 -28.65 -21.45
N LEU A 618 20.89 -27.85 -21.65
CA LEU A 618 20.83 -26.39 -21.73
C LEU A 618 21.54 -25.83 -22.97
N SER A 619 20.91 -24.87 -23.65
CA SER A 619 21.57 -23.98 -24.61
C SER A 619 21.51 -22.52 -24.14
N ILE A 620 22.42 -21.68 -24.65
CA ILE A 620 22.43 -20.23 -24.38
C ILE A 620 21.95 -19.48 -25.62
N LEU A 621 21.03 -18.54 -25.44
CA LEU A 621 20.56 -17.64 -26.48
C LEU A 621 21.13 -16.24 -26.23
N LEU A 622 21.89 -15.71 -27.19
CA LEU A 622 22.44 -14.36 -27.15
C LEU A 622 21.92 -13.54 -28.32
N ASN A 623 21.39 -12.36 -28.02
CA ASN A 623 21.00 -11.38 -29.01
C ASN A 623 22.16 -10.41 -29.27
N GLY A 624 22.88 -10.58 -30.38
CA GLY A 624 24.00 -9.72 -30.78
C GLY A 624 23.62 -8.24 -30.95
N PHE A 625 22.35 -7.94 -31.23
CA PHE A 625 21.84 -6.57 -31.38
C PHE A 625 21.79 -5.79 -30.06
N ASP A 626 21.88 -6.47 -28.91
CA ASP A 626 21.88 -5.83 -27.60
C ASP A 626 23.25 -5.24 -27.22
N TYR A 627 24.30 -5.45 -28.03
CA TYR A 627 25.69 -5.11 -27.71
C TYR A 627 26.23 -3.99 -28.58
N THR A 628 27.17 -3.21 -28.03
CA THR A 628 27.68 -2.00 -28.69
C THR A 628 28.65 -2.30 -29.84
N ASN A 629 29.36 -3.44 -29.80
CA ASN A 629 30.30 -3.86 -30.83
C ASN A 629 30.62 -5.37 -30.73
N GLU A 630 31.30 -5.90 -31.74
CA GLU A 630 31.69 -7.31 -31.82
C GLU A 630 32.67 -7.74 -30.73
N ASN A 631 33.58 -6.86 -30.29
CA ASN A 631 34.56 -7.18 -29.25
C ASN A 631 33.87 -7.55 -27.92
N GLN A 632 32.77 -6.88 -27.62
CA GLN A 632 31.95 -7.21 -26.45
C GLN A 632 31.32 -8.60 -26.56
N ILE A 633 30.81 -8.97 -27.73
CA ILE A 633 30.27 -10.32 -27.99
C ILE A 633 31.38 -11.37 -27.83
N ILE A 634 32.55 -11.15 -28.43
CA ILE A 634 33.71 -12.06 -28.33
C ILE A 634 34.13 -12.23 -26.86
N LEU A 635 34.15 -11.15 -26.08
CA LEU A 635 34.47 -11.20 -24.66
C LEU A 635 33.48 -12.08 -23.89
N ILE A 636 32.17 -11.92 -24.14
CA ILE A 636 31.13 -12.74 -23.51
C ILE A 636 31.27 -14.21 -23.90
N LEU A 637 31.52 -14.50 -25.18
CA LEU A 637 31.72 -15.88 -25.66
C LEU A 637 32.97 -16.51 -25.04
N ARG A 638 34.06 -15.76 -24.88
CA ARG A 638 35.26 -16.21 -24.17
C ARG A 638 34.95 -16.55 -22.71
N ASP A 639 34.27 -15.66 -22.03
CA ASP A 639 33.82 -15.82 -20.65
C ASP A 639 32.93 -17.08 -20.48
N ILE A 640 31.96 -17.30 -21.39
CA ILE A 640 31.14 -18.52 -21.44
C ILE A 640 32.01 -19.76 -21.71
N SER A 641 32.97 -19.68 -22.64
CA SER A 641 33.85 -20.80 -22.98
C SER A 641 34.73 -21.23 -21.80
N VAL A 642 35.05 -20.31 -20.89
CA VAL A 642 35.81 -20.61 -19.67
C VAL A 642 34.89 -21.24 -18.63
N ALA A 643 33.70 -20.68 -18.40
CA ALA A 643 32.79 -21.15 -17.36
C ALA A 643 32.07 -22.47 -17.73
N TYR A 644 31.67 -22.62 -18.99
CA TYR A 644 30.86 -23.73 -19.51
C TYR A 644 31.32 -24.14 -20.91
N PRO A 645 32.51 -24.76 -21.06
CA PRO A 645 33.17 -24.96 -22.35
C PRO A 645 32.40 -25.83 -23.35
N ARG A 646 31.40 -26.62 -22.94
CA ARG A 646 30.69 -27.57 -23.80
C ARG A 646 29.29 -27.13 -24.22
N LEU A 647 28.81 -25.97 -23.77
CA LEU A 647 27.45 -25.53 -24.09
C LEU A 647 27.34 -25.01 -25.53
N THR A 648 26.16 -25.20 -26.11
CA THR A 648 25.80 -24.60 -27.39
C THR A 648 25.31 -23.18 -27.17
N VAL A 649 25.86 -22.22 -27.92
CA VAL A 649 25.44 -20.82 -27.94
C VAL A 649 24.80 -20.51 -29.28
N HIS A 650 23.52 -20.13 -29.27
CA HIS A 650 22.84 -19.56 -30.43
C HIS A 650 22.99 -18.04 -30.37
N LEU A 651 23.70 -17.48 -31.33
CA LEU A 651 24.03 -16.06 -31.38
C LEU A 651 23.35 -15.41 -32.59
N ALA A 652 22.45 -14.47 -32.36
CA ALA A 652 21.86 -13.65 -33.42
C ALA A 652 22.79 -12.49 -33.77
N VAL A 653 23.10 -12.27 -35.05
CA VAL A 653 24.00 -11.19 -35.52
C VAL A 653 23.52 -10.59 -36.84
N PRO A 654 23.84 -9.32 -37.15
CA PRO A 654 23.54 -8.72 -38.45
C PRO A 654 24.33 -9.34 -39.60
N GLU A 655 25.54 -9.81 -39.31
CA GLU A 655 26.49 -10.39 -40.24
C GLU A 655 27.41 -11.37 -39.49
N LYS A 656 28.10 -12.23 -40.22
CA LYS A 656 28.93 -13.28 -39.62
C LYS A 656 30.16 -12.66 -38.95
N ILE A 657 30.30 -12.86 -37.64
CA ILE A 657 31.45 -12.40 -36.84
C ILE A 657 32.57 -13.44 -36.94
N ILE A 658 33.82 -12.97 -37.04
CA ILE A 658 35.00 -13.83 -36.97
C ILE A 658 35.21 -14.22 -35.50
N ILE A 659 34.91 -15.47 -35.18
CA ILE A 659 35.06 -16.01 -33.83
C ILE A 659 36.43 -16.69 -33.71
N PRO A 660 37.24 -16.37 -32.67
CA PRO A 660 38.53 -17.01 -32.47
C PRO A 660 38.40 -18.54 -32.31
N VAL A 661 39.23 -19.29 -33.02
CA VAL A 661 39.26 -20.77 -33.00
C VAL A 661 39.57 -21.33 -31.59
N VAL A 662 40.12 -20.51 -30.70
CA VAL A 662 40.50 -20.89 -29.33
C VAL A 662 39.29 -21.14 -28.41
N LEU A 663 38.07 -20.76 -28.81
CA LEU A 663 36.87 -20.99 -28.01
C LEU A 663 36.43 -22.45 -28.09
N LYS A 664 36.19 -23.07 -26.93
CA LYS A 664 35.79 -24.49 -26.82
C LYS A 664 34.30 -24.73 -27.06
N LEU A 665 33.52 -23.67 -27.30
CA LEU A 665 32.07 -23.70 -27.43
C LEU A 665 31.60 -24.13 -28.82
N THR A 666 30.41 -24.71 -28.87
CA THR A 666 29.65 -24.83 -30.12
C THR A 666 28.87 -23.53 -30.33
N ILE A 667 29.33 -22.67 -31.24
CA ILE A 667 28.69 -21.37 -31.49
C ILE A 667 27.97 -21.42 -32.84
N LEU A 668 26.65 -21.29 -32.79
CA LEU A 668 25.78 -21.26 -33.96
C LEU A 668 25.37 -19.81 -34.21
N GLN A 669 25.97 -19.18 -35.22
CA GLN A 669 25.63 -17.82 -35.63
C GLN A 669 24.42 -17.82 -36.56
N HIS A 670 23.44 -17.00 -36.24
CA HIS A 670 22.20 -16.86 -36.99
C HIS A 670 22.09 -15.42 -37.50
N ILE A 671 21.98 -15.26 -38.82
CA ILE A 671 21.97 -13.95 -39.45
C ILE A 671 20.54 -13.39 -39.46
N PHE A 672 20.38 -12.21 -38.87
CA PHE A 672 19.13 -11.45 -38.84
C PHE A 672 19.34 -10.06 -39.43
N ARG A 673 18.28 -9.36 -39.84
CA ARG A 673 18.42 -8.01 -40.41
C ARG A 673 18.80 -7.00 -39.33
N LYS A 674 19.65 -6.00 -39.64
CA LYS A 674 20.16 -4.98 -38.69
C LYS A 674 19.07 -4.17 -37.94
N LYS A 675 17.85 -4.12 -38.46
CA LYS A 675 16.69 -3.45 -37.85
C LYS A 675 15.55 -4.43 -37.54
N GLN A 676 15.87 -5.71 -37.37
CA GLN A 676 14.86 -6.71 -37.06
C GLN A 676 14.29 -6.47 -35.66
N ALA A 677 12.98 -6.68 -35.51
CA ALA A 677 12.29 -6.48 -34.25
C ALA A 677 12.76 -7.49 -33.20
N ALA A 678 12.84 -7.07 -31.93
CA ALA A 678 13.43 -7.89 -30.86
C ALA A 678 12.67 -9.21 -30.66
N ASN A 679 11.33 -9.19 -30.75
CA ASN A 679 10.49 -10.39 -30.71
C ASN A 679 10.86 -11.41 -31.79
N ASP A 680 11.12 -10.97 -33.03
CA ASP A 680 11.43 -11.87 -34.14
C ASP A 680 12.78 -12.55 -33.91
N VAL A 681 13.78 -11.79 -33.44
CA VAL A 681 15.11 -12.32 -33.12
C VAL A 681 15.01 -13.35 -31.99
N TRP A 682 14.39 -12.99 -30.86
CA TRP A 682 14.28 -13.89 -29.71
C TRP A 682 13.45 -15.14 -30.03
N ASN A 683 12.32 -15.01 -30.74
CA ASN A 683 11.51 -16.16 -31.15
C ASN A 683 12.25 -17.07 -32.16
N GLY A 684 13.02 -16.48 -33.07
CA GLY A 684 13.88 -17.21 -33.99
C GLY A 684 14.93 -18.05 -33.26
N LEU A 685 15.65 -17.43 -32.31
CA LEU A 685 16.63 -18.11 -31.46
C LEU A 685 15.99 -19.26 -30.65
N VAL A 686 14.80 -19.04 -30.06
CA VAL A 686 14.06 -20.09 -29.33
C VAL A 686 13.68 -21.25 -30.26
N GLY A 687 13.30 -20.97 -31.51
CA GLY A 687 12.98 -21.98 -32.50
C GLY A 687 14.16 -22.88 -32.88
N MET A 688 15.38 -22.36 -32.78
CA MET A 688 16.61 -23.09 -33.11
C MET A 688 17.15 -23.93 -31.96
N ALA A 689 16.77 -23.63 -30.72
CA ALA A 689 17.21 -24.40 -29.56
C ALA A 689 16.57 -25.78 -29.53
N THR A 690 17.37 -26.83 -29.39
CA THR A 690 16.92 -28.24 -29.33
C THR A 690 16.94 -28.83 -27.92
N THR A 691 17.54 -28.12 -26.97
CA THR A 691 17.66 -28.50 -25.56
C THR A 691 16.38 -28.21 -24.78
N ASP A 692 16.17 -28.90 -23.66
CA ASP A 692 14.96 -28.78 -22.85
C ASP A 692 14.84 -27.42 -22.15
N TYR A 693 15.98 -26.80 -21.86
CA TYR A 693 16.08 -25.51 -21.23
C TYR A 693 16.94 -24.57 -22.06
N VAL A 694 16.63 -23.28 -21.99
CA VAL A 694 17.46 -22.22 -22.58
C VAL A 694 17.74 -21.13 -21.57
N LEU A 695 18.99 -20.65 -21.53
CA LEU A 695 19.33 -19.39 -20.92
C LEU A 695 19.04 -18.27 -21.92
N VAL A 696 18.07 -17.42 -21.60
CA VAL A 696 17.83 -16.16 -22.32
C VAL A 696 18.83 -15.12 -21.81
N GLY A 697 19.95 -14.98 -22.52
CA GLY A 697 21.08 -14.15 -22.14
C GLY A 697 20.92 -12.68 -22.51
N ARG A 698 19.87 -12.04 -22.00
CA ARG A 698 19.61 -10.62 -22.26
C ARG A 698 20.60 -9.72 -21.50
N ARG A 699 21.14 -8.69 -22.16
CA ARG A 699 21.98 -7.64 -21.53
C ARG A 699 23.16 -8.16 -20.70
N ILE A 700 23.80 -9.25 -21.12
CA ILE A 700 24.99 -9.80 -20.45
C ILE A 700 26.21 -8.97 -20.83
N GLU A 701 27.00 -8.52 -19.86
CA GLU A 701 28.25 -7.81 -20.13
C GLU A 701 29.47 -8.68 -19.93
N ARG A 702 29.46 -9.45 -18.84
CA ARG A 702 30.49 -10.44 -18.49
C ARG A 702 29.80 -11.73 -18.09
N PHE A 703 30.46 -12.84 -18.36
CA PHE A 703 29.94 -14.14 -17.97
C PHE A 703 30.94 -14.86 -17.06
N GLN A 704 30.47 -15.33 -15.90
CA GLN A 704 31.34 -15.99 -14.94
C GLN A 704 30.61 -17.19 -14.34
N TRP A 705 31.37 -18.03 -13.65
CA TRP A 705 30.81 -19.22 -13.00
C TRP A 705 29.77 -18.87 -11.92
N TYR A 706 29.76 -17.63 -11.39
CA TYR A 706 28.70 -17.11 -10.51
C TYR A 706 27.28 -17.16 -11.13
N ALA A 707 27.15 -17.33 -12.45
CA ALA A 707 25.85 -17.54 -13.09
C ALA A 707 25.14 -18.83 -12.64
N LEU A 708 25.90 -19.84 -12.15
CA LEU A 708 25.40 -21.10 -11.60
C LEU A 708 24.27 -21.73 -12.45
N LEU A 709 24.54 -22.03 -13.72
CA LEU A 709 23.50 -22.49 -14.65
C LEU A 709 22.92 -23.85 -14.24
N GLU A 710 23.73 -24.74 -13.67
CA GLU A 710 23.29 -26.01 -13.07
C GLU A 710 22.24 -25.78 -11.99
N ARG A 711 22.46 -24.76 -11.14
CA ARG A 711 21.55 -24.37 -10.07
C ARG A 711 20.21 -23.92 -10.65
N LEU A 712 20.23 -23.03 -11.63
CA LEU A 712 19.01 -22.49 -12.24
C LEU A 712 18.18 -23.57 -12.92
N VAL A 713 18.82 -24.44 -13.72
CA VAL A 713 18.14 -25.58 -14.36
C VAL A 713 17.52 -26.51 -13.32
N ARG A 714 18.22 -26.80 -12.23
CA ARG A 714 17.70 -27.62 -11.13
C ARG A 714 16.46 -27.01 -10.46
N VAL A 715 16.43 -25.70 -10.26
CA VAL A 715 15.23 -25.03 -9.70
C VAL A 715 14.05 -25.18 -10.66
N VAL A 716 14.27 -24.95 -11.96
CA VAL A 716 13.23 -25.12 -12.98
C VAL A 716 12.70 -26.56 -12.98
N SER A 717 13.60 -27.55 -12.95
CA SER A 717 13.24 -28.96 -13.04
C SER A 717 12.57 -29.49 -11.77
N GLU A 718 13.17 -29.28 -10.58
CA GLU A 718 12.69 -29.83 -9.31
C GLU A 718 11.44 -29.14 -8.77
N LEU A 719 11.34 -27.80 -8.91
CA LEU A 719 10.18 -27.06 -8.41
C LEU A 719 9.06 -26.95 -9.46
N GLY A 720 9.28 -27.44 -10.68
CA GLY A 720 8.29 -27.38 -11.75
C GLY A 720 7.95 -25.95 -12.19
N VAL A 721 8.83 -24.99 -11.93
CA VAL A 721 8.61 -23.59 -12.36
C VAL A 721 8.92 -23.41 -13.85
N ASP A 722 8.47 -22.31 -14.43
CA ASP A 722 8.55 -22.05 -15.87
C ASP A 722 9.83 -21.29 -16.25
N ALA A 723 10.28 -20.36 -15.41
CA ALA A 723 11.52 -19.60 -15.61
C ALA A 723 12.19 -19.22 -14.28
N VAL A 724 13.52 -19.21 -14.26
CA VAL A 724 14.34 -18.87 -13.09
C VAL A 724 15.49 -17.95 -13.49
N GLY A 725 15.54 -16.78 -12.86
CA GLY A 725 16.61 -15.79 -12.99
C GLY A 725 17.62 -15.83 -11.85
N GLY A 726 18.54 -14.88 -11.89
CA GLY A 726 19.50 -14.63 -10.82
C GLY A 726 19.52 -13.17 -10.41
N ALA A 727 20.43 -12.85 -9.50
CA ALA A 727 20.82 -11.49 -9.24
C ALA A 727 21.51 -10.84 -10.45
N LEU A 728 21.41 -9.52 -10.53
CA LEU A 728 22.09 -8.69 -11.52
C LEU A 728 23.11 -7.81 -10.82
N ARG A 729 24.34 -7.76 -11.35
CA ARG A 729 25.40 -6.85 -10.94
C ARG A 729 25.87 -6.00 -12.11
N THR A 730 25.87 -4.68 -11.94
CA THR A 730 26.32 -3.73 -12.97
C THR A 730 27.84 -3.50 -12.93
N PRO A 731 28.45 -2.88 -13.96
CA PRO A 731 29.89 -2.60 -14.00
C PRO A 731 30.41 -1.74 -12.85
N ASP A 732 29.61 -0.76 -12.45
CA ASP A 732 29.85 0.14 -11.31
C ASP A 732 29.57 -0.52 -9.95
N GLY A 733 29.25 -1.82 -9.96
CA GLY A 733 29.18 -2.67 -8.79
C GLY A 733 27.79 -2.83 -8.19
N HIS A 734 26.77 -2.11 -8.66
CA HIS A 734 25.42 -2.17 -8.08
C HIS A 734 24.79 -3.54 -8.29
N TRP A 735 24.38 -4.16 -7.19
CA TRP A 735 23.79 -5.48 -7.14
C TRP A 735 22.30 -5.39 -6.81
N SER A 736 21.49 -6.21 -7.48
CA SER A 736 20.08 -6.40 -7.17
C SER A 736 19.70 -7.87 -7.24
N MET A 737 18.73 -8.30 -6.43
CA MET A 737 18.21 -9.68 -6.44
C MET A 737 17.51 -10.05 -7.76
N GLY A 738 17.13 -9.06 -8.56
CA GLY A 738 16.49 -9.27 -9.86
C GLY A 738 15.04 -9.76 -9.81
N CYS A 739 14.37 -9.67 -8.66
CA CYS A 739 12.99 -10.12 -8.45
C CYS A 739 12.04 -8.94 -8.19
N GLN A 740 11.00 -8.83 -9.00
CA GLN A 740 9.99 -7.78 -8.88
C GLN A 740 8.57 -8.36 -8.86
N GLN A 741 7.71 -7.76 -8.05
CA GLN A 741 6.26 -7.96 -8.08
C GLN A 741 5.60 -6.92 -8.98
N THR A 742 4.58 -7.32 -9.72
CA THR A 742 3.82 -6.44 -10.61
C THR A 742 2.36 -6.37 -10.20
N ARG A 743 1.78 -5.17 -10.27
CA ARG A 743 0.34 -4.95 -10.07
C ARG A 743 -0.21 -4.15 -11.24
N LEU A 744 -1.18 -4.74 -11.93
CA LEU A 744 -1.93 -4.11 -13.01
C LEU A 744 -3.33 -3.77 -12.48
N ARG A 745 -3.61 -2.49 -12.24
CA ARG A 745 -4.91 -2.04 -11.69
C ARG A 745 -5.13 -0.57 -12.05
N ASN A 746 -6.37 -0.20 -12.39
CA ASN A 746 -6.74 1.20 -12.63
C ASN A 746 -5.86 1.91 -13.67
N TYR A 747 -5.66 1.28 -14.83
CA TYR A 747 -4.80 1.77 -15.91
C TYR A 747 -3.33 2.00 -15.52
N THR A 748 -2.91 1.48 -14.36
CA THR A 748 -1.56 1.63 -13.81
C THR A 748 -0.88 0.28 -13.71
N LEU A 749 0.35 0.20 -14.21
CA LEU A 749 1.27 -0.92 -14.00
C LEU A 749 2.33 -0.52 -12.99
N THR A 750 2.34 -1.16 -11.82
CA THR A 750 3.33 -0.89 -10.77
C THR A 750 4.28 -2.07 -10.59
N TYR A 751 5.58 -1.79 -10.56
CA TYR A 751 6.66 -2.70 -10.19
C TYR A 751 7.13 -2.38 -8.77
N ARG A 752 7.38 -3.40 -7.97
CA ARG A 752 8.01 -3.28 -6.64
C ARG A 752 9.09 -4.33 -6.50
N ASP A 753 10.28 -3.93 -6.07
CA ASP A 753 11.32 -4.88 -5.71
C ASP A 753 10.88 -5.69 -4.48
N GLY A 754 11.16 -6.99 -4.50
CA GLY A 754 10.86 -7.90 -3.39
C GLY A 754 9.97 -9.08 -3.77
N TYR A 755 9.57 -9.85 -2.76
CA TYR A 755 8.83 -11.10 -2.91
C TYR A 755 7.90 -11.36 -1.73
N HIS A 756 6.87 -12.17 -1.99
CA HIS A 756 5.94 -12.66 -0.96
C HIS A 756 6.32 -14.04 -0.43
N VAL A 757 6.87 -14.91 -1.29
CA VAL A 757 7.15 -16.31 -0.99
C VAL A 757 8.52 -16.68 -1.57
N SER A 758 9.23 -17.59 -0.90
CA SER A 758 10.50 -18.16 -1.38
C SER A 758 10.56 -19.67 -1.13
N SER A 759 11.39 -20.36 -1.91
CA SER A 759 11.67 -21.79 -1.78
C SER A 759 13.07 -22.09 -2.29
N ASN A 760 13.81 -22.98 -1.63
CA ASN A 760 15.18 -23.34 -2.00
C ASN A 760 16.08 -22.10 -2.20
N SER A 761 16.01 -21.09 -1.33
CA SER A 761 16.77 -19.83 -1.45
C SER A 761 16.47 -19.00 -2.71
N CYS A 762 15.40 -19.29 -3.44
CA CYS A 762 14.93 -18.49 -4.57
C CYS A 762 13.58 -17.84 -4.26
N ALA A 763 13.36 -16.63 -4.74
CA ALA A 763 12.15 -15.84 -4.52
C ALA A 763 11.17 -16.03 -5.68
N TYR A 764 9.87 -16.16 -5.40
CA TYR A 764 8.83 -16.10 -6.45
C TYR A 764 8.61 -14.65 -6.88
N CYS A 765 8.63 -14.42 -8.19
CA CYS A 765 8.58 -13.11 -8.81
C CYS A 765 7.43 -13.03 -9.81
N ASP A 766 7.01 -11.82 -10.16
CA ASP A 766 6.19 -11.60 -11.35
C ASP A 766 7.05 -11.18 -12.55
N TYR A 767 8.21 -10.58 -12.31
CA TYR A 767 9.15 -10.14 -13.34
C TYR A 767 10.59 -10.40 -12.88
N ILE A 768 11.41 -10.90 -13.81
CA ILE A 768 12.85 -11.11 -13.62
C ILE A 768 13.61 -10.05 -14.41
N SER A 769 14.46 -9.28 -13.72
CA SER A 769 15.24 -8.22 -14.37
C SER A 769 16.58 -8.69 -14.97
N SER A 770 17.06 -9.87 -14.56
CA SER A 770 18.31 -10.48 -15.02
C SER A 770 18.12 -11.39 -16.26
N PRO A 771 19.20 -11.93 -16.84
CA PRO A 771 19.13 -13.18 -17.61
C PRO A 771 18.41 -14.28 -16.83
N PHE A 772 17.75 -15.20 -17.55
CA PHE A 772 16.96 -16.26 -16.93
C PHE A 772 17.00 -17.55 -17.75
N VAL A 773 16.98 -18.68 -17.05
CA VAL A 773 16.75 -20.01 -17.62
C VAL A 773 15.25 -20.23 -17.70
N SER A 774 14.75 -20.72 -18.84
CA SER A 774 13.35 -21.08 -19.02
C SER A 774 13.24 -22.43 -19.72
N ARG A 775 12.12 -23.12 -19.52
CA ARG A 775 11.77 -24.30 -20.30
C ARG A 775 11.61 -23.88 -21.76
N THR A 776 12.29 -24.58 -22.67
CA THR A 776 12.18 -24.31 -24.11
C THR A 776 10.72 -24.47 -24.58
N SER A 777 9.99 -25.44 -24.01
CA SER A 777 8.56 -25.63 -24.25
C SER A 777 7.72 -24.42 -23.84
N THR A 778 7.98 -23.82 -22.66
CA THR A 778 7.28 -22.61 -22.22
C THR A 778 7.53 -21.44 -23.17
N LEU A 779 8.77 -21.20 -23.61
CA LEU A 779 9.10 -20.12 -24.55
C LEU A 779 8.48 -20.32 -25.94
N ARG A 780 8.30 -21.57 -26.38
CA ARG A 780 7.63 -21.89 -27.65
C ARG A 780 6.12 -21.65 -27.61
N VAL A 781 5.50 -21.89 -26.45
CA VAL A 781 4.06 -21.63 -26.23
C VAL A 781 3.82 -20.13 -26.02
N VAL A 782 4.59 -19.52 -25.11
CA VAL A 782 4.44 -18.10 -24.72
C VAL A 782 5.48 -17.26 -25.48
N LYS A 783 5.28 -17.09 -26.78
CA LYS A 783 6.23 -16.35 -27.65
C LYS A 783 6.42 -14.89 -27.22
N PHE A 784 7.56 -14.28 -27.55
CA PHE A 784 7.79 -12.85 -27.40
C PHE A 784 6.92 -12.07 -28.40
N LYS A 785 6.28 -10.97 -27.99
CA LYS A 785 5.37 -10.19 -28.86
C LYS A 785 5.79 -8.75 -29.10
N MET A 786 6.45 -8.07 -28.17
CA MET A 786 6.83 -6.67 -28.38
C MET A 786 8.11 -6.55 -29.22
N ALA A 787 8.09 -5.62 -30.16
CA ALA A 787 9.22 -5.35 -31.06
C ALA A 787 10.38 -4.61 -30.38
N SER A 788 10.11 -3.83 -29.32
CA SER A 788 11.14 -3.07 -28.61
C SER A 788 11.94 -3.97 -27.66
N PRO A 789 13.28 -3.87 -27.65
CA PRO A 789 14.14 -4.58 -26.68
C PRO A 789 13.83 -4.24 -25.22
N GLU A 790 13.33 -3.03 -24.94
CA GLU A 790 12.95 -2.63 -23.58
C GLU A 790 11.69 -3.37 -23.11
N THR A 791 10.63 -3.39 -23.93
CA THR A 791 9.31 -3.89 -23.50
C THR A 791 9.06 -5.38 -23.76
N VAL A 792 9.86 -6.03 -24.60
CA VAL A 792 9.69 -7.45 -24.98
C VAL A 792 9.59 -8.38 -23.77
N PHE A 793 10.40 -8.15 -22.75
CA PHE A 793 10.38 -8.97 -21.55
C PHE A 793 9.31 -8.54 -20.55
N HIS A 794 8.97 -7.25 -20.48
CA HIS A 794 7.85 -6.79 -19.65
C HIS A 794 6.55 -7.43 -20.09
N ASP A 795 6.25 -7.43 -21.39
CA ASP A 795 5.09 -8.13 -21.94
C ASP A 795 5.15 -9.65 -21.71
N TYR A 796 6.31 -10.28 -21.93
CA TYR A 796 6.48 -11.71 -21.72
C TYR A 796 6.11 -12.15 -20.29
N PHE A 797 6.67 -11.47 -19.28
CA PHE A 797 6.41 -11.80 -17.88
C PHE A 797 4.98 -11.48 -17.44
N LEU A 798 4.39 -10.39 -17.94
CA LEU A 798 2.96 -10.09 -17.71
C LEU A 798 2.05 -11.21 -18.27
N ARG A 799 2.39 -11.76 -19.43
CA ARG A 799 1.64 -12.88 -20.02
C ARG A 799 1.86 -14.20 -19.28
N LEU A 800 3.08 -14.49 -18.83
CA LEU A 800 3.33 -15.65 -17.96
C LEU A 800 2.46 -15.58 -16.69
N LYS A 801 2.41 -14.43 -16.02
CA LYS A 801 1.54 -14.22 -14.87
C LYS A 801 0.07 -14.45 -15.20
N ARG A 802 -0.41 -13.91 -16.33
CA ARG A 802 -1.80 -14.10 -16.80
C ARG A 802 -2.13 -15.58 -17.05
N GLU A 803 -1.17 -16.34 -17.55
CA GLU A 803 -1.28 -17.77 -17.81
C GLU A 803 -1.01 -18.63 -16.56
N ARG A 804 -0.89 -18.01 -15.38
CA ARG A 804 -0.59 -18.67 -14.09
C ARG A 804 0.70 -19.49 -14.13
N LYS A 805 1.67 -19.06 -14.95
CA LYS A 805 3.02 -19.61 -14.99
C LYS A 805 3.85 -19.05 -13.85
N SER A 806 4.71 -19.87 -13.28
CA SER A 806 5.48 -19.51 -12.09
C SER A 806 6.92 -19.17 -12.46
N VAL A 807 7.42 -18.05 -11.95
CA VAL A 807 8.79 -17.61 -12.18
C VAL A 807 9.50 -17.27 -10.87
N MET A 808 10.80 -17.49 -10.83
CA MET A 808 11.62 -17.26 -9.63
C MET A 808 12.91 -16.51 -9.94
N SER A 809 13.52 -15.90 -8.93
CA SER A 809 14.91 -15.41 -8.99
C SER A 809 15.72 -15.96 -7.83
N CYS A 810 16.91 -16.46 -8.13
CA CYS A 810 17.85 -17.02 -7.16
C CYS A 810 18.99 -16.03 -6.92
N PRO A 811 19.04 -15.28 -5.79
CA PRO A 811 20.05 -14.25 -5.56
C PRO A 811 21.49 -14.78 -5.48
N ASP A 812 21.67 -16.08 -5.27
CA ASP A 812 22.96 -16.76 -5.26
C ASP A 812 23.55 -16.98 -6.66
N ALA A 813 22.71 -17.12 -7.68
CA ALA A 813 23.13 -17.02 -9.07
C ALA A 813 23.25 -15.53 -9.42
N MET A 814 24.37 -15.10 -10.01
CA MET A 814 24.62 -13.70 -10.33
C MET A 814 25.12 -13.55 -11.77
N PHE A 815 24.51 -12.63 -12.49
CA PHE A 815 24.91 -12.22 -13.83
C PHE A 815 25.49 -10.80 -13.81
N TYR A 816 26.49 -10.55 -14.65
CA TYR A 816 27.01 -9.21 -14.87
C TYR A 816 26.33 -8.61 -16.10
N GLY A 817 25.67 -7.47 -15.96
CA GLY A 817 24.94 -6.86 -17.06
C GLY A 817 24.83 -5.34 -16.96
N PHE A 818 24.45 -4.71 -18.06
CA PHE A 818 24.44 -3.24 -18.17
C PHE A 818 23.29 -2.61 -17.38
N ALA A 819 23.57 -1.47 -16.75
CA ALA A 819 22.54 -0.55 -16.30
C ALA A 819 21.88 0.15 -17.50
N ASN A 820 20.57 0.37 -17.45
CA ASN A 820 19.87 1.08 -18.52
C ASN A 820 20.29 2.56 -18.48
N LYS A 821 21.17 2.98 -19.39
CA LYS A 821 21.67 4.37 -19.48
C LYS A 821 20.82 5.26 -20.41
N GLU A 822 19.66 4.79 -20.85
CA GLU A 822 18.80 5.56 -21.74
C GLU A 822 18.25 6.83 -21.07
N THR A 823 18.13 7.89 -21.88
CA THR A 823 17.47 9.13 -21.46
C THR A 823 16.00 8.87 -21.15
N ALA A 824 15.41 9.72 -20.31
CA ALA A 824 14.03 9.54 -19.90
C ALA A 824 13.04 9.53 -21.09
N LEU A 825 13.32 10.37 -22.10
CA LEU A 825 12.52 10.51 -23.31
C LEU A 825 12.64 9.31 -24.27
N SER A 826 13.84 8.73 -24.42
CA SER A 826 14.04 7.50 -25.20
C SER A 826 13.21 6.36 -24.62
N LEU A 827 13.28 6.20 -23.30
CA LEU A 827 12.53 5.19 -22.58
C LEU A 827 11.03 5.36 -22.80
N HIS A 828 10.50 6.58 -22.68
CA HIS A 828 9.07 6.86 -22.87
C HIS A 828 8.52 6.35 -24.20
N LYS A 829 9.20 6.64 -25.32
CA LYS A 829 8.77 6.21 -26.66
C LYS A 829 8.78 4.70 -26.85
N GLN A 830 9.77 4.01 -26.28
CA GLN A 830 9.88 2.55 -26.35
C GLN A 830 8.77 1.82 -25.59
N TRP A 831 8.16 2.47 -24.61
CA TRP A 831 7.07 1.92 -23.83
C TRP A 831 5.71 1.97 -24.54
N ILE A 832 5.50 2.92 -25.46
CA ILE A 832 4.21 3.15 -26.15
C ILE A 832 3.54 1.85 -26.64
N PRO A 833 4.21 0.92 -27.36
CA PRO A 833 3.56 -0.31 -27.81
C PRO A 833 3.00 -1.19 -26.68
N LEU A 834 3.70 -1.27 -25.55
CA LEU A 834 3.23 -1.98 -24.35
C LEU A 834 2.04 -1.25 -23.73
N ILE A 835 2.13 0.08 -23.63
CA ILE A 835 1.07 0.93 -23.09
C ILE A 835 -0.22 0.78 -23.91
N GLN A 836 -0.12 0.73 -25.24
CA GLN A 836 -1.25 0.49 -26.13
C GLN A 836 -1.82 -0.92 -25.99
N THR A 837 -0.95 -1.93 -25.88
CA THR A 837 -1.35 -3.34 -25.74
C THR A 837 -2.18 -3.58 -24.48
N TYR A 838 -1.78 -2.98 -23.37
CA TYR A 838 -2.45 -3.13 -22.08
C TYR A 838 -3.37 -1.96 -21.73
N VAL A 839 -3.51 -0.96 -22.61
CA VAL A 839 -4.29 0.28 -22.38
C VAL A 839 -3.95 0.89 -21.02
N LEU A 840 -2.72 1.40 -20.88
CA LEU A 840 -2.21 1.96 -19.62
C LEU A 840 -2.04 3.46 -19.71
N ASN A 841 -2.21 4.17 -18.60
CA ASN A 841 -1.91 5.59 -18.51
C ASN A 841 -0.74 5.87 -17.59
N GLU A 842 -0.34 4.91 -16.77
CA GLU A 842 0.73 5.09 -15.80
C GLU A 842 1.56 3.83 -15.62
N VAL A 843 2.88 4.02 -15.50
CA VAL A 843 3.83 2.98 -15.12
C VAL A 843 4.68 3.48 -13.96
N ASN A 844 4.64 2.75 -12.85
CA ASN A 844 5.46 3.00 -11.68
C ASN A 844 6.55 1.92 -11.60
N LEU A 845 7.80 2.31 -11.84
CA LEU A 845 8.95 1.41 -11.79
C LEU A 845 9.46 1.24 -10.34
N ALA A 846 10.16 0.14 -10.06
CA ALA A 846 10.61 -0.20 -8.72
C ALA A 846 11.58 0.81 -8.08
N ASN A 847 12.26 1.63 -8.89
CA ASN A 847 13.11 2.73 -8.45
C ASN A 847 12.33 4.03 -8.14
N ASN A 848 11.02 3.94 -7.90
CA ASN A 848 10.09 5.06 -7.71
C ASN A 848 9.99 6.02 -8.90
N ARG A 849 10.45 5.63 -10.09
CA ARG A 849 10.25 6.41 -11.30
C ARG A 849 8.84 6.18 -11.83
N LYS A 850 8.07 7.27 -11.96
CA LYS A 850 6.73 7.28 -12.55
C LYS A 850 6.79 7.79 -13.99
N MET A 851 6.07 7.12 -14.88
CA MET A 851 5.85 7.53 -16.27
C MET A 851 4.35 7.63 -16.52
N SER A 852 3.90 8.77 -17.03
CA SER A 852 2.49 9.02 -17.35
C SER A 852 2.32 9.16 -18.86
N PHE A 853 1.27 8.57 -19.41
CA PHE A 853 0.97 8.54 -20.84
C PHE A 853 -0.38 9.20 -21.11
N SER A 854 -0.42 10.03 -22.16
CA SER A 854 -1.65 10.67 -22.63
C SER A 854 -2.67 9.64 -23.14
N CYS A 855 -3.94 10.04 -23.24
CA CYS A 855 -4.97 9.16 -23.77
C CYS A 855 -4.67 8.69 -25.20
N THR A 856 -4.09 9.58 -26.02
CA THR A 856 -3.69 9.28 -27.40
C THR A 856 -2.58 8.23 -27.44
N GLU A 857 -1.53 8.39 -26.63
CA GLU A 857 -0.45 7.40 -26.54
C GLU A 857 -0.95 6.04 -26.08
N ALA A 858 -1.87 6.03 -25.11
CA ALA A 858 -2.47 4.82 -24.56
C ALA A 858 -3.51 4.15 -25.46
N MET A 859 -3.91 4.78 -26.56
CA MET A 859 -5.08 4.39 -27.37
C MET A 859 -6.34 4.19 -26.51
N SER A 860 -6.46 4.98 -25.45
CA SER A 860 -7.63 4.96 -24.56
C SER A 860 -8.57 6.10 -24.95
N SER A 861 -9.86 5.81 -25.01
CA SER A 861 -10.89 6.81 -25.25
C SER A 861 -11.72 7.05 -24.00
N CYS A 862 -12.09 8.31 -23.77
CA CYS A 862 -13.00 8.72 -22.71
C CYS A 862 -14.43 8.37 -23.17
N LEU A 863 -14.80 7.09 -23.04
CA LEU A 863 -16.10 6.58 -23.49
C LEU A 863 -16.94 6.11 -22.31
N SER A 864 -18.25 6.31 -22.43
CA SER A 864 -19.26 5.87 -21.48
C SER A 864 -19.60 4.39 -21.69
N LYS A 865 -18.90 3.50 -20.98
CA LYS A 865 -19.26 2.08 -20.92
C LYS A 865 -19.59 1.69 -19.49
N ALA A 866 -20.68 0.96 -19.33
CA ALA A 866 -21.04 0.33 -18.07
C ALA A 866 -20.02 -0.76 -17.67
N GLY A 867 -19.86 -0.98 -16.37
CA GLY A 867 -19.01 -2.02 -15.78
C GLY A 867 -17.49 -1.75 -15.85
N VAL A 868 -17.07 -0.55 -16.25
CA VAL A 868 -15.64 -0.16 -16.33
C VAL A 868 -15.38 1.19 -15.68
N ILE A 869 -14.18 1.34 -15.12
CA ILE A 869 -13.64 2.65 -14.72
C ILE A 869 -13.10 3.40 -15.95
N GLN A 870 -13.02 4.72 -15.84
CA GLN A 870 -12.43 5.61 -16.82
C GLN A 870 -10.90 5.56 -16.78
N PRO A 871 -10.24 5.73 -17.93
CA PRO A 871 -8.79 5.92 -18.00
C PRO A 871 -8.33 7.09 -17.11
N VAL A 872 -7.19 6.94 -16.43
CA VAL A 872 -6.64 7.98 -15.52
C VAL A 872 -6.40 9.29 -16.28
N CYS A 873 -5.96 9.21 -17.54
CA CYS A 873 -5.78 10.39 -18.39
C CYS A 873 -7.10 11.15 -18.61
N CYS A 874 -8.23 10.44 -18.76
CA CYS A 874 -9.55 11.03 -18.97
C CYS A 874 -10.05 11.70 -17.70
N ILE A 875 -9.89 11.06 -16.54
CA ILE A 875 -10.21 11.64 -15.23
C ILE A 875 -9.39 12.91 -14.97
N ASN A 876 -8.10 12.92 -15.33
CA ASN A 876 -7.25 14.09 -15.18
C ASN A 876 -7.68 15.25 -16.08
N ILE A 877 -8.05 14.99 -17.34
CA ILE A 877 -8.59 16.01 -18.25
C ILE A 877 -9.84 16.65 -17.65
N LEU A 878 -10.80 15.84 -17.20
CA LEU A 878 -12.05 16.35 -16.63
C LEU A 878 -11.83 17.10 -15.31
N THR A 879 -10.93 16.59 -14.45
CA THR A 879 -10.57 17.23 -13.18
C THR A 879 -9.94 18.61 -13.41
N ASN A 880 -8.99 18.72 -14.35
CA ASN A 880 -8.35 19.99 -14.69
C ASN A 880 -9.37 20.97 -15.29
N ALA A 881 -10.23 20.52 -16.20
CA ALA A 881 -11.27 21.38 -16.77
C ALA A 881 -12.23 21.93 -15.71
N VAL A 882 -12.66 21.12 -14.73
CA VAL A 882 -13.48 21.59 -13.60
C VAL A 882 -12.75 22.65 -12.78
N VAL A 883 -11.46 22.42 -12.49
CA VAL A 883 -10.62 23.38 -11.76
C VAL A 883 -10.48 24.69 -12.54
N ASP A 884 -10.18 24.63 -13.83
CA ASP A 884 -10.01 25.79 -14.69
C ASP A 884 -11.29 26.63 -14.78
N ILE A 885 -12.45 25.99 -14.93
CA ILE A 885 -13.74 26.69 -14.97
C ILE A 885 -14.02 27.41 -13.65
N LEU A 886 -13.71 26.79 -12.51
CA LEU A 886 -13.88 27.42 -11.20
C LEU A 886 -12.90 28.57 -10.95
N ASP A 887 -11.70 28.51 -11.54
CA ASP A 887 -10.76 29.63 -11.56
C ASP A 887 -11.29 30.79 -12.41
N ILE A 888 -11.84 30.51 -13.61
CA ILE A 888 -12.52 31.52 -14.42
C ILE A 888 -13.66 32.16 -13.63
N CYS A 889 -14.50 31.38 -12.96
CA CYS A 889 -15.56 31.90 -12.10
C CYS A 889 -15.01 32.83 -11.01
N THR A 890 -13.93 32.42 -10.34
CA THR A 890 -13.29 33.21 -9.29
C THR A 890 -12.76 34.54 -9.82
N ASN A 891 -12.10 34.52 -10.99
CA ASN A 891 -11.56 35.70 -11.67
C ASN A 891 -12.66 36.66 -12.13
N LEU A 892 -13.81 36.13 -12.53
CA LEU A 892 -14.98 36.90 -12.93
C LEU A 892 -15.86 37.31 -11.74
N HIS A 893 -15.49 36.95 -10.51
CA HIS A 893 -16.31 37.14 -9.32
C HIS A 893 -17.72 36.52 -9.42
N ILE A 894 -17.85 35.45 -10.19
CA ILE A 894 -19.07 34.63 -10.31
C ILE A 894 -18.99 33.51 -9.28
N PHE A 895 -20.05 33.34 -8.48
CA PHE A 895 -20.13 32.22 -7.57
C PHE A 895 -20.47 30.94 -8.35
N CYS A 896 -19.49 30.05 -8.46
CA CYS A 896 -19.64 28.71 -9.02
C CYS A 896 -19.32 27.65 -7.97
N HIS A 897 -19.96 26.49 -8.06
CA HIS A 897 -19.74 25.37 -7.17
C HIS A 897 -19.94 24.03 -7.87
N LEU A 898 -19.34 22.97 -7.29
CA LEU A 898 -19.55 21.59 -7.74
C LEU A 898 -20.99 21.17 -7.50
N ASP A 899 -21.58 20.43 -8.45
CA ASP A 899 -22.96 19.98 -8.37
C ASP A 899 -23.08 18.46 -8.61
N THR A 900 -24.21 17.88 -8.18
CA THR A 900 -24.66 16.50 -8.45
C THR A 900 -23.54 15.44 -8.33
N GLY A 901 -23.25 14.68 -9.39
CA GLY A 901 -22.32 13.55 -9.39
C GLY A 901 -20.88 14.00 -9.12
N THR A 902 -20.50 15.17 -9.64
CA THR A 902 -19.21 15.80 -9.40
C THR A 902 -19.01 16.14 -7.92
N LEU A 903 -20.04 16.66 -7.25
CA LEU A 903 -20.01 16.92 -5.79
C LEU A 903 -19.87 15.62 -4.99
N VAL A 904 -20.60 14.56 -5.36
CA VAL A 904 -20.50 13.24 -4.71
C VAL A 904 -19.11 12.63 -4.91
N GLY A 905 -18.54 12.75 -6.11
CA GLY A 905 -17.16 12.37 -6.39
C GLY A 905 -16.19 13.10 -5.48
N ALA A 906 -16.38 14.41 -5.31
CA ALA A 906 -15.53 15.24 -4.47
C ALA A 906 -15.58 14.78 -3.00
N ILE A 907 -16.77 14.51 -2.46
CA ILE A 907 -16.97 13.98 -1.10
C ILE A 907 -16.31 12.60 -0.92
N LYS A 908 -16.41 11.73 -1.92
CA LYS A 908 -15.94 10.33 -1.82
C LYS A 908 -14.46 10.16 -2.13
N PHE A 909 -13.91 10.88 -3.10
CA PHE A 909 -12.60 10.60 -3.67
C PHE A 909 -11.67 11.81 -3.70
N HIS A 910 -12.14 12.98 -3.25
CA HIS A 910 -11.45 14.25 -3.43
C HIS A 910 -11.16 14.55 -4.93
N GLY A 911 -12.09 14.14 -5.80
CA GLY A 911 -11.95 14.20 -7.26
C GLY A 911 -13.21 13.73 -7.97
N ILE A 912 -13.10 13.34 -9.25
CA ILE A 912 -14.22 12.78 -10.03
C ILE A 912 -14.48 11.30 -9.63
N LEU A 913 -15.73 10.84 -9.72
CA LEU A 913 -16.05 9.41 -9.59
C LEU A 913 -15.29 8.62 -10.69
N PRO A 914 -14.58 7.52 -10.38
CA PRO A 914 -13.79 6.80 -11.38
C PRO A 914 -14.57 6.23 -12.57
N TRP A 915 -15.90 6.25 -12.55
CA TRP A 915 -16.80 5.75 -13.60
C TRP A 915 -17.72 6.84 -14.16
N GLU A 916 -17.38 8.11 -13.93
CA GLU A 916 -18.18 9.24 -14.40
C GLU A 916 -18.16 9.36 -15.94
N VAL A 917 -19.16 10.02 -16.52
CA VAL A 917 -19.27 10.26 -17.97
C VAL A 917 -19.37 11.75 -18.35
N ASP A 918 -19.53 12.63 -17.37
CA ASP A 918 -19.62 14.09 -17.51
C ASP A 918 -19.18 14.77 -16.19
N ALA A 919 -19.26 16.10 -16.14
CA ALA A 919 -19.24 16.81 -14.86
C ALA A 919 -20.35 17.86 -14.85
N ALA A 920 -20.79 18.23 -13.65
CA ALA A 920 -21.82 19.22 -13.44
C ALA A 920 -21.36 20.27 -12.44
N LEU A 921 -21.55 21.54 -12.81
CA LEU A 921 -21.31 22.71 -11.99
C LEU A 921 -22.61 23.53 -11.93
N SER A 922 -22.79 24.24 -10.82
CA SER A 922 -23.86 25.21 -10.67
C SER A 922 -23.26 26.59 -10.43
N TYR A 923 -23.90 27.63 -10.97
CA TYR A 923 -23.45 29.01 -10.80
C TYR A 923 -24.63 29.97 -10.59
N VAL A 924 -24.32 31.14 -10.04
CA VAL A 924 -25.30 32.21 -9.82
C VAL A 924 -25.06 33.31 -10.84
N VAL A 925 -26.07 33.64 -11.63
CA VAL A 925 -26.01 34.65 -12.69
C VAL A 925 -26.02 36.05 -12.04
N PRO A 926 -24.94 36.85 -12.14
CA PRO A 926 -24.99 38.26 -11.75
C PRO A 926 -25.86 39.05 -12.73
N GLN A 927 -26.55 40.10 -12.26
CA GLN A 927 -27.47 40.90 -13.10
C GLN A 927 -26.82 41.48 -14.39
N ASN A 928 -25.49 41.60 -14.46
CA ASN A 928 -24.75 42.23 -15.56
C ASN A 928 -23.54 41.41 -16.07
N THR A 929 -23.50 40.08 -15.89
CA THR A 929 -22.34 39.27 -16.32
C THR A 929 -22.78 37.97 -16.96
N SER A 930 -22.40 37.76 -18.23
CA SER A 930 -22.63 36.51 -18.96
C SER A 930 -21.29 35.80 -19.22
N PHE A 931 -21.22 34.49 -18.98
CA PHE A 931 -20.08 33.69 -19.43
C PHE A 931 -19.86 33.77 -20.94
N TRP A 932 -20.92 34.07 -21.70
CA TRP A 932 -20.85 34.24 -23.14
C TRP A 932 -19.94 35.41 -23.57
N ASP A 933 -19.95 36.48 -22.79
CA ASP A 933 -19.09 37.65 -23.02
C ASP A 933 -17.62 37.35 -22.72
N HIS A 934 -17.37 36.29 -21.94
CA HIS A 934 -16.03 35.84 -21.54
C HIS A 934 -15.63 34.51 -22.20
N ARG A 935 -16.30 34.09 -23.28
CA ARG A 935 -16.01 32.84 -24.01
C ARG A 935 -14.55 32.71 -24.46
N GLU A 936 -13.86 33.83 -24.70
CA GLU A 936 -12.44 33.84 -25.06
C GLU A 936 -11.56 33.19 -23.96
N GLN A 937 -11.91 33.30 -22.68
CA GLN A 937 -11.17 32.64 -21.60
C GLN A 937 -11.25 31.11 -21.70
N PHE A 938 -12.39 30.57 -22.15
CA PHE A 938 -12.58 29.15 -22.42
C PHE A 938 -11.81 28.74 -23.68
N THR A 939 -11.91 29.51 -24.76
CA THR A 939 -11.21 29.22 -26.02
C THR A 939 -9.69 29.22 -25.86
N LYS A 940 -9.12 30.10 -25.01
CA LYS A 940 -7.68 30.11 -24.65
C LYS A 940 -7.20 28.81 -24.03
N LEU A 941 -8.07 28.08 -23.34
CA LEU A 941 -7.79 26.78 -22.74
C LEU A 941 -8.13 25.62 -23.69
N GLY A 942 -8.59 25.91 -24.91
CA GLY A 942 -9.05 24.91 -25.88
C GLY A 942 -10.45 24.36 -25.60
N TYR A 943 -11.26 25.07 -24.80
CA TYR A 943 -12.64 24.69 -24.47
C TYR A 943 -13.64 25.41 -25.37
N GLU A 944 -14.77 24.77 -25.65
CA GLU A 944 -15.86 25.34 -26.45
C GLU A 944 -17.11 25.53 -25.57
N LEU A 945 -17.57 26.77 -25.46
CA LEU A 945 -18.78 27.12 -24.72
C LEU A 945 -20.00 27.05 -25.63
N LYS A 946 -21.05 26.34 -25.21
CA LYS A 946 -22.32 26.15 -25.91
C LYS A 946 -23.50 26.46 -25.01
N ILE A 947 -24.64 26.74 -25.61
CA ILE A 947 -25.94 26.84 -24.91
C ILE A 947 -26.60 25.46 -24.94
N MET A 948 -27.15 24.98 -23.81
CA MET A 948 -27.68 23.62 -23.70
C MET A 948 -29.01 23.36 -24.44
N ASN A 949 -29.80 24.39 -24.75
CA ASN A 949 -31.06 24.27 -25.49
C ASN A 949 -31.44 25.58 -26.19
N ASP A 950 -32.05 25.47 -27.39
CA ASP A 950 -32.67 26.60 -28.10
C ASP A 950 -33.96 27.09 -27.39
N ASP A 951 -34.63 26.22 -26.63
CA ASP A 951 -35.81 26.51 -25.78
C ASP A 951 -35.42 26.76 -24.31
N CYS A 952 -34.75 27.88 -24.07
CA CYS A 952 -34.26 28.19 -22.73
C CYS A 952 -35.41 28.44 -21.72
N ARG A 953 -35.55 27.61 -20.69
CA ARG A 953 -36.67 27.69 -19.72
C ARG A 953 -36.50 28.77 -18.64
N ARG A 954 -35.34 29.44 -18.56
CA ARG A 954 -35.01 30.44 -17.52
C ARG A 954 -34.52 31.75 -18.18
N PHE A 955 -35.47 32.49 -18.73
CA PHE A 955 -35.25 33.82 -19.28
C PHE A 955 -34.95 34.85 -18.18
N ASP A 956 -33.89 35.63 -18.36
CA ASP A 956 -33.80 36.97 -17.76
C ASP A 956 -34.87 37.86 -18.42
N PRO A 957 -35.75 38.53 -17.67
CA PRO A 957 -36.74 39.45 -18.23
C PRO A 957 -36.15 40.57 -19.10
N ASN A 958 -34.87 40.90 -18.92
CA ASN A 958 -34.25 42.08 -19.53
C ASN A 958 -33.21 41.79 -20.61
N ASN A 959 -32.74 40.55 -20.79
CA ASN A 959 -31.83 40.19 -21.88
C ASN A 959 -31.97 38.70 -22.28
N LYS A 960 -32.13 38.45 -23.58
CA LYS A 960 -32.38 37.13 -24.20
C LYS A 960 -31.14 36.19 -24.15
N ILE A 961 -30.58 35.89 -22.99
CA ILE A 961 -29.42 34.99 -22.84
C ILE A 961 -29.80 33.76 -22.01
N CYS A 962 -29.45 32.58 -22.52
CA CYS A 962 -29.68 31.33 -21.83
C CYS A 962 -28.62 31.07 -20.75
N ASN A 963 -29.06 30.68 -19.55
CA ASN A 963 -28.20 30.50 -18.37
C ASN A 963 -27.78 29.04 -18.12
N ASP A 964 -28.19 28.10 -18.98
CA ASP A 964 -27.73 26.71 -18.92
C ASP A 964 -26.72 26.49 -20.05
N LEU A 965 -25.47 26.25 -19.67
CA LEU A 965 -24.32 26.23 -20.58
C LEU A 965 -23.67 24.84 -20.59
N LEU A 966 -23.08 24.50 -21.73
CA LEU A 966 -22.28 23.29 -21.89
C LEU A 966 -20.86 23.70 -22.28
N VAL A 967 -19.88 23.21 -21.54
CA VAL A 967 -18.46 23.39 -21.87
C VAL A 967 -17.97 22.07 -22.46
N ALA A 968 -17.73 22.06 -23.76
CA ALA A 968 -17.09 20.94 -24.43
C ALA A 968 -15.57 21.03 -24.22
N VAL A 969 -15.00 19.96 -23.68
CA VAL A 969 -13.56 19.80 -23.47
C VAL A 969 -13.12 18.47 -24.11
N PRO A 970 -11.82 18.22 -24.33
CA PRO A 970 -11.38 17.02 -25.03
C PRO A 970 -11.93 15.71 -24.44
N GLY A 971 -12.89 15.09 -25.15
CA GLY A 971 -13.52 13.82 -24.76
C GLY A 971 -14.63 13.92 -23.70
N TRP A 972 -15.03 15.13 -23.29
CA TRP A 972 -16.02 15.32 -22.23
C TRP A 972 -16.91 16.54 -22.45
N THR A 973 -18.04 16.56 -21.75
CA THR A 973 -18.91 17.73 -21.62
C THR A 973 -19.13 18.04 -20.16
N ILE A 974 -19.01 19.33 -19.80
CA ILE A 974 -19.33 19.83 -18.47
C ILE A 974 -20.61 20.65 -18.57
N GLU A 975 -21.63 20.26 -17.81
CA GLU A 975 -22.90 20.97 -17.70
C GLU A 975 -22.77 22.07 -16.64
N MET A 976 -23.14 23.30 -16.99
CA MET A 976 -23.12 24.46 -16.10
C MET A 976 -24.55 24.99 -15.94
N TRP A 977 -25.11 24.83 -14.74
CA TRP A 977 -26.49 25.17 -14.43
C TRP A 977 -26.59 26.56 -13.79
N GLY A 978 -27.30 27.47 -14.43
CA GLY A 978 -27.48 28.84 -13.96
C GLY A 978 -28.67 28.99 -13.00
N SER A 979 -28.47 29.72 -11.90
CA SER A 979 -29.50 30.09 -10.93
C SER A 979 -29.62 31.62 -10.79
N THR A 980 -30.79 32.12 -10.39
CA THR A 980 -31.10 33.57 -10.41
C THR A 980 -30.73 34.26 -9.10
N PRO A 981 -30.47 35.59 -9.08
CA PRO A 981 -30.17 36.31 -7.84
C PRO A 981 -31.21 36.21 -6.72
N LYS A 982 -32.48 35.86 -6.98
CA LYS A 982 -33.46 35.63 -5.89
C LYS A 982 -33.11 34.41 -5.02
N ASP A 983 -32.35 33.49 -5.61
CA ASP A 983 -31.71 32.34 -4.97
C ASP A 983 -30.56 32.80 -4.04
N ILE A 984 -30.04 34.05 -4.15
CA ILE A 984 -28.94 34.58 -3.34
C ILE A 984 -29.27 34.74 -1.84
N THR A 985 -30.54 34.87 -1.48
CA THR A 985 -30.95 35.24 -0.11
C THR A 985 -30.59 34.21 0.98
N ARG A 986 -30.08 33.04 0.60
CA ARG A 986 -29.58 31.98 1.50
C ARG A 986 -28.04 31.83 1.52
N PHE A 987 -27.29 32.62 0.77
CA PHE A 987 -25.82 32.54 0.74
C PHE A 987 -25.14 33.19 1.97
N PRO A 988 -23.86 32.85 2.24
CA PRO A 988 -23.09 33.27 3.42
C PRO A 988 -23.03 34.79 3.68
N ARG A 989 -23.37 35.64 2.69
CA ARG A 989 -23.45 37.10 2.84
C ARG A 989 -24.43 37.55 3.92
N ARG A 990 -25.48 36.79 4.25
CA ARG A 990 -26.37 37.11 5.39
C ARG A 990 -25.82 36.71 6.76
N HIS A 991 -24.80 35.86 6.81
CA HIS A 991 -24.27 35.28 8.05
C HIS A 991 -22.78 35.58 8.29
N HIS A 992 -22.16 36.47 7.50
CA HIS A 992 -20.72 36.78 7.52
C HIS A 992 -19.80 35.54 7.44
N LEU A 993 -20.29 34.45 6.84
CA LEU A 993 -19.53 33.20 6.72
C LEU A 993 -18.71 33.20 5.43
N GLN A 994 -17.52 32.58 5.47
CA GLN A 994 -16.77 32.24 4.26
C GLN A 994 -17.55 31.20 3.42
N ALA A 995 -17.26 31.08 2.13
CA ALA A 995 -17.82 29.99 1.34
C ALA A 995 -17.30 28.62 1.84
N THR A 996 -18.12 27.58 1.80
CA THR A 996 -17.63 26.22 2.09
C THR A 996 -16.74 25.76 0.95
N LYS A 997 -15.60 25.17 1.30
CA LYS A 997 -14.59 24.66 0.38
C LYS A 997 -14.36 23.18 0.63
N LEU A 998 -14.22 22.41 -0.43
CA LEU A 998 -13.94 20.98 -0.36
C LEU A 998 -12.71 20.66 -1.23
N PHE A 999 -11.90 19.70 -0.79
CA PHE A 999 -10.67 19.33 -1.49
C PHE A 999 -10.98 18.49 -2.74
N PHE A 1000 -10.63 18.98 -3.92
CA PHE A 1000 -10.90 18.36 -5.21
C PHE A 1000 -9.71 18.57 -6.15
N GLY A 1001 -9.17 17.49 -6.73
CA GLY A 1001 -8.12 17.59 -7.75
C GLY A 1001 -6.84 18.30 -7.29
N GLY A 1002 -6.52 18.24 -5.99
CA GLY A 1002 -5.35 18.93 -5.42
C GLY A 1002 -5.61 20.38 -4.97
N ARG A 1003 -6.85 20.88 -5.08
CA ARG A 1003 -7.20 22.27 -4.73
C ARG A 1003 -8.44 22.33 -3.84
N TRP A 1004 -8.59 23.44 -3.11
CA TRP A 1004 -9.79 23.72 -2.33
C TRP A 1004 -10.78 24.51 -3.17
N LEU A 1005 -11.91 23.90 -3.51
CA LEU A 1005 -12.91 24.45 -4.42
C LEU A 1005 -14.21 24.75 -3.70
N THR A 1006 -14.91 25.79 -4.14
CA THR A 1006 -16.18 26.24 -3.56
C THR A 1006 -17.29 25.20 -3.79
N VAL A 1007 -18.06 24.93 -2.74
CA VAL A 1007 -19.21 23.99 -2.73
C VAL A 1007 -20.41 24.58 -1.97
N ASN A 1008 -21.55 23.88 -1.98
CA ASN A 1008 -22.71 24.20 -1.13
C ASN A 1008 -22.33 24.21 0.35
N ILE A 1009 -23.13 24.89 1.19
CA ILE A 1009 -22.82 25.09 2.62
C ILE A 1009 -22.57 23.76 3.34
N SER A 1010 -23.46 22.76 3.14
CA SER A 1010 -23.33 21.40 3.65
C SER A 1010 -23.35 20.39 2.48
N PRO A 1011 -22.19 20.07 1.88
CA PRO A 1011 -22.14 19.26 0.67
C PRO A 1011 -22.66 17.83 0.88
N GLY A 1012 -22.45 17.25 2.06
CA GLY A 1012 -23.00 15.93 2.41
C GLY A 1012 -24.52 15.92 2.55
N LEU A 1013 -25.11 16.98 3.11
CA LEU A 1013 -26.57 17.09 3.24
C LEU A 1013 -27.21 17.28 1.87
N THR A 1014 -26.66 18.19 1.05
CA THR A 1014 -27.09 18.41 -0.34
C THR A 1014 -27.07 17.10 -1.12
N SER A 1015 -25.98 16.34 -1.04
CA SER A 1015 -25.85 15.05 -1.74
C SER A 1015 -26.86 14.02 -1.25
N ARG A 1016 -27.03 13.88 0.06
CA ARG A 1016 -27.98 12.92 0.66
C ARG A 1016 -29.43 13.26 0.32
N ASN A 1017 -29.79 14.54 0.26
CA ASN A 1017 -31.13 14.98 -0.11
C ASN A 1017 -31.36 14.87 -1.62
N ARG A 1018 -30.35 15.09 -2.44
CA ARG A 1018 -30.46 14.92 -3.91
C ARG A 1018 -30.63 13.47 -4.34
N TYR A 1019 -29.83 12.57 -3.75
CA TYR A 1019 -29.72 11.18 -4.21
C TYR A 1019 -30.51 10.18 -3.36
N GLY A 1020 -30.86 10.53 -2.13
CA GLY A 1020 -31.63 9.69 -1.23
C GLY A 1020 -30.76 8.87 -0.27
N TYR A 1021 -31.13 7.61 -0.06
CA TYR A 1021 -30.45 6.74 0.91
C TYR A 1021 -29.17 6.14 0.32
N GLU A 1022 -28.22 5.84 1.19
CA GLU A 1022 -26.97 5.14 0.86
C GLU A 1022 -26.10 5.87 -0.19
N VAL A 1023 -26.07 7.20 -0.16
CA VAL A 1023 -25.29 8.03 -1.12
C VAL A 1023 -23.79 7.73 -1.08
N LEU A 1024 -23.27 7.20 0.03
CA LEU A 1024 -21.87 6.80 0.17
C LEU A 1024 -21.53 5.50 -0.57
N ARG A 1025 -22.50 4.60 -0.77
CA ARG A 1025 -22.32 3.42 -1.61
C ARG A 1025 -22.19 3.82 -3.07
N HIS A 1026 -21.59 2.95 -3.88
CA HIS A 1026 -21.33 3.23 -5.28
C HIS A 1026 -22.47 2.78 -6.17
N ALA A 1027 -22.74 3.60 -7.18
CA ALA A 1027 -23.63 3.30 -8.29
C ALA A 1027 -22.99 3.88 -9.56
N GLU A 1028 -23.09 3.14 -10.66
CA GLU A 1028 -22.66 3.65 -11.97
C GLU A 1028 -23.52 4.81 -12.44
N HIS A 1029 -23.00 5.59 -13.38
CA HIS A 1029 -23.69 6.76 -13.89
C HIS A 1029 -25.05 6.39 -14.54
N TRP A 1030 -26.07 7.22 -14.34
CA TRP A 1030 -27.43 6.92 -14.82
C TRP A 1030 -27.49 6.71 -16.34
N ARG A 1031 -26.69 7.45 -17.13
CA ARG A 1031 -26.59 7.27 -18.59
C ARG A 1031 -26.04 5.88 -18.97
N THR A 1032 -25.08 5.34 -18.21
CA THR A 1032 -24.54 4.00 -18.49
C THR A 1032 -25.52 2.89 -18.10
N LEU A 1033 -26.36 3.15 -17.10
CA LEU A 1033 -27.46 2.28 -16.67
C LEU A 1033 -28.73 2.41 -17.53
N ARG A 1034 -28.72 3.26 -18.57
CA ARG A 1034 -29.91 3.58 -19.40
C ARG A 1034 -31.10 4.11 -18.60
N GLY A 1035 -30.82 4.88 -17.54
CA GLY A 1035 -31.85 5.64 -16.83
C GLY A 1035 -32.48 6.71 -17.73
N ASN A 1036 -33.73 7.09 -17.43
CA ASN A 1036 -34.46 8.09 -18.21
C ASN A 1036 -33.89 9.51 -18.02
N ASP A 1037 -33.47 9.84 -16.80
CA ASP A 1037 -32.88 11.13 -16.45
C ASP A 1037 -31.96 11.03 -15.22
N SER A 1038 -31.27 12.12 -14.91
CA SER A 1038 -30.42 12.26 -13.74
C SER A 1038 -31.21 12.38 -12.42
N TRP A 1039 -32.53 12.59 -12.46
CA TRP A 1039 -33.42 12.78 -11.32
C TRP A 1039 -33.91 11.47 -10.69
N ALA A 1040 -33.68 10.35 -11.36
CA ALA A 1040 -33.95 9.02 -10.83
C ALA A 1040 -33.30 8.80 -9.45
N VAL A 1041 -33.99 8.03 -8.59
CA VAL A 1041 -33.50 7.67 -7.26
C VAL A 1041 -32.21 6.85 -7.39
N TYR A 1042 -31.22 7.19 -6.56
CA TYR A 1042 -29.94 6.48 -6.51
C TYR A 1042 -30.15 5.03 -6.07
N LYS A 1043 -29.71 4.07 -6.89
CA LYS A 1043 -29.80 2.63 -6.61
C LYS A 1043 -28.40 2.02 -6.47
N PRO A 1044 -27.79 2.12 -5.28
CA PRO A 1044 -26.45 1.59 -5.06
C PRO A 1044 -26.42 0.08 -4.84
N ALA A 1045 -25.20 -0.48 -4.71
CA ALA A 1045 -24.85 -1.81 -4.17
C ALA A 1045 -24.43 -2.91 -5.16
N SER A 1046 -24.38 -2.65 -6.47
CA SER A 1046 -23.69 -3.55 -7.41
C SER A 1046 -23.23 -2.82 -8.67
N PHE A 1047 -21.96 -3.02 -9.04
CA PHE A 1047 -21.49 -2.69 -10.39
C PHE A 1047 -22.00 -3.71 -11.39
N LEU A 1048 -22.21 -3.26 -12.63
CA LEU A 1048 -22.49 -4.15 -13.75
C LEU A 1048 -21.25 -5.00 -14.06
N LYS A 1049 -21.48 -6.17 -14.64
CA LYS A 1049 -20.39 -7.04 -15.09
C LYS A 1049 -19.55 -6.31 -16.13
N CYS A 1050 -18.25 -6.48 -16.02
CA CYS A 1050 -17.33 -5.91 -16.98
C CYS A 1050 -17.56 -6.51 -18.38
N PRO A 1051 -17.64 -5.69 -19.44
CA PRO A 1051 -17.79 -6.19 -20.82
C PRO A 1051 -16.68 -7.15 -21.24
N ARG A 1052 -15.50 -7.04 -20.62
CA ARG A 1052 -14.35 -7.93 -20.80
C ARG A 1052 -13.87 -8.40 -19.42
N PRO A 1053 -14.36 -9.54 -18.91
CA PRO A 1053 -14.00 -10.02 -17.59
C PRO A 1053 -12.48 -10.15 -17.39
N GLY A 1054 -12.01 -9.88 -16.17
CA GLY A 1054 -10.61 -10.05 -15.78
C GLY A 1054 -9.65 -8.93 -16.22
N GLN A 1055 -10.15 -7.85 -16.83
CA GLN A 1055 -9.32 -6.69 -17.20
C GLN A 1055 -9.10 -5.76 -16.01
N HIS A 1056 -7.96 -5.08 -15.94
CA HIS A 1056 -7.57 -4.23 -14.80
C HIS A 1056 -8.43 -2.97 -14.60
N TYR A 1057 -9.30 -2.66 -15.57
CA TYR A 1057 -10.26 -1.55 -15.57
C TYR A 1057 -11.70 -1.98 -15.26
N CYS A 1058 -11.92 -3.24 -14.88
CA CYS A 1058 -13.26 -3.73 -14.56
C CYS A 1058 -13.74 -3.25 -13.18
N LEU A 1059 -14.93 -2.67 -13.12
CA LEU A 1059 -15.55 -2.22 -11.86
C LEU A 1059 -15.93 -3.38 -10.95
N ASP A 1060 -16.29 -4.53 -11.53
CA ASP A 1060 -16.66 -5.74 -10.78
C ASP A 1060 -15.50 -6.39 -9.98
N GLN A 1061 -14.29 -5.84 -10.09
CA GLN A 1061 -13.13 -6.15 -9.24
C GLN A 1061 -13.04 -5.28 -7.98
N TYR A 1062 -13.91 -4.27 -7.85
CA TYR A 1062 -13.98 -3.36 -6.71
C TYR A 1062 -15.24 -3.64 -5.90
N THR A 1063 -15.19 -3.28 -4.61
CA THR A 1063 -16.39 -3.27 -3.77
C THR A 1063 -17.31 -2.14 -4.20
N ALA A 1064 -18.62 -2.38 -4.25
CA ALA A 1064 -19.62 -1.35 -4.53
C ALA A 1064 -19.89 -0.41 -3.33
N ASP A 1065 -18.98 -0.40 -2.35
CA ASP A 1065 -18.99 0.43 -1.14
C ASP A 1065 -17.54 0.68 -0.70
N GLY A 1066 -17.31 1.79 -0.01
CA GLY A 1066 -15.98 2.22 0.44
C GLY A 1066 -15.12 2.84 -0.67
N ASN A 1067 -14.41 3.92 -0.35
CA ASN A 1067 -13.56 4.64 -1.31
C ASN A 1067 -12.10 4.14 -1.33
N LEU A 1068 -11.61 3.55 -0.25
CA LEU A 1068 -10.19 3.22 -0.08
C LEU A 1068 -9.66 2.23 -1.14
N GLY A 1069 -10.50 1.30 -1.59
CA GLY A 1069 -10.13 0.34 -2.63
C GLY A 1069 -9.79 0.97 -3.99
N PHE A 1070 -10.25 2.20 -4.24
CA PHE A 1070 -9.91 2.99 -5.44
C PHE A 1070 -8.73 3.93 -5.20
N MET A 1071 -8.49 4.33 -3.95
CA MET A 1071 -7.39 5.20 -3.55
C MET A 1071 -6.06 4.44 -3.33
N ASP A 1072 -6.08 3.11 -3.33
CA ASP A 1072 -4.90 2.21 -3.18
C ASP A 1072 -4.13 1.95 -4.49
N GLY A 1073 -4.22 2.89 -5.44
CA GLY A 1073 -3.61 2.87 -6.77
C GLY A 1073 -2.19 3.39 -6.77
#